data_AF-A0AAE7CQC8-F1
#
_entry.id   AF-A0AAE7CQC8-F1
#
_cell.length_a   1.000
_cell.length_b   1.000
_cell.length_c   1.000
_cell.angle_alpha   90.00
_cell.angle_beta   90.00
_cell.angle_gamma   90.00
#
_symmetry.space_group_name_H-M   'P 1'
#
loop_
_entity.id
_entity.type
_entity.pdbx_description
1 polymer ?
#
loop_
_entity_poly.entity_id
_entity_poly.type
_entity_poly.pdbx_seq_one_letter_code
_entity_poly.pdbx_strand_id
1 'polypeptide(L)'
;MIDKQIIINNIKNVLKLTNLDIKDKYTGKVRDMYFIDDKSILISTDRQSAFDRSLGFIPFKGQILAQSSVWWFKKTAHIVKNHFITSPDPNVIIARKAKVLPIEFVVRGYITGSTSTSLWTHYKNGSRDYCGNILPEGLSKNQKLPHNILTPTTKEQDHDRPISVQDIVKEGWLTQQQWDFASQKALELFEFGQKIAQEHGLILADTKYEFGIDQLTGEIILIDEIHTPDSSRFWLKESYQEKFEKGLEPENIDKEFFRLWFAKNCDPYNDKVLPQAPQELVVELSQKYITLFEMITGQTFVPSSHKEDINNRIEKNIKNYLNMEKNMNILLIGSGSREHAIAKAVKRSSVENELFCISNTTNPGIAKLSVGYKLADICDCKAVVDYAKSQNINLAIIGPEAPLEVGLADQLKANGINVVGPTKEHAQLETSKGFTRELIEEYKIGANPFFKKFNSMDGVEETLKKYQKQFVIKADGLCGGKGVLVWGDHLHTMKGAIKHCQLLVDAGKEFVIEEKLHGEEFSLISFTDGKNFIHMPVVQDHKRAYEGDRGPNTGGMGTYSDVNHSLPFLSDIDIQRAKEINEKVIHALADKFGSLYQGIIYGGFMATINDTKVIEYNARFGDPEAMNLLTLLEGDFVEIAKAITTGNLQDVKASFKKQATVCKYLVPLGYPNHSVKNFEIDISQCPSDVELFFGAVDEREGKLIGTGSRAIAVLGLGDSIAEAEQKAENGVKKIYGKLFHRRDIGTKELINKRINHMNILRGNKYKELS
;
A
#
# COMPACT_ATOMS: atom_id res chain seq x y z
N MET A 1 -13.90 -28.14 -20.54
CA MET A 1 -14.41 -29.12 -19.56
C MET A 1 -13.24 -29.87 -18.95
N ILE A 2 -13.14 -29.86 -17.63
CA ILE A 2 -12.14 -30.62 -16.88
C ILE A 2 -12.34 -32.13 -17.11
N ASP A 3 -11.24 -32.87 -17.16
CA ASP A 3 -11.28 -34.33 -17.23
C ASP A 3 -11.96 -34.91 -15.97
N LYS A 4 -12.96 -35.79 -16.16
CA LYS A 4 -13.64 -36.51 -15.09
C LYS A 4 -12.66 -37.26 -14.19
N GLN A 5 -11.55 -37.75 -14.76
CA GLN A 5 -10.54 -38.48 -14.00
C GLN A 5 -9.89 -37.60 -12.92
N ILE A 6 -9.75 -36.30 -13.16
CA ILE A 6 -9.21 -35.36 -12.16
C ILE A 6 -10.15 -35.25 -10.95
N ILE A 7 -11.46 -35.18 -11.20
CA ILE A 7 -12.48 -35.14 -10.14
C ILE A 7 -12.48 -36.46 -9.36
N ILE A 8 -12.45 -37.59 -10.06
CA ILE A 8 -12.42 -38.93 -9.46
C ILE A 8 -11.21 -39.09 -8.54
N ASN A 9 -10.03 -38.65 -8.99
CA ASN A 9 -8.80 -38.73 -8.20
C ASN A 9 -8.87 -37.88 -6.90
N ASN A 10 -9.74 -36.88 -6.84
CA ASN A 10 -9.91 -36.00 -5.68
C ASN A 10 -11.06 -36.39 -4.74
N ILE A 11 -11.86 -37.42 -5.04
CA ILE A 11 -12.96 -37.88 -4.16
C ILE A 11 -12.47 -38.23 -2.75
N LYS A 12 -11.22 -38.73 -2.64
CA LYS A 12 -10.62 -39.06 -1.35
C LYS A 12 -9.93 -37.87 -0.66
N ASN A 13 -9.69 -36.77 -1.37
CA ASN A 13 -9.01 -35.57 -0.89
C ASN A 13 -9.97 -34.37 -0.79
N VAL A 14 -11.14 -34.59 -0.18
CA VAL A 14 -12.17 -33.56 0.02
C VAL A 14 -12.09 -32.95 1.41
N LEU A 15 -12.35 -31.64 1.51
CA LEU A 15 -12.33 -30.93 2.79
C LEU A 15 -13.65 -31.15 3.54
N LYS A 16 -13.64 -32.05 4.51
CA LYS A 16 -14.83 -32.41 5.32
C LYS A 16 -14.97 -31.54 6.56
N LEU A 17 -13.87 -31.40 7.30
CA LEU A 17 -13.74 -30.65 8.55
C LEU A 17 -12.38 -29.98 8.51
N THR A 18 -12.31 -28.79 9.10
CA THR A 18 -11.04 -28.09 9.33
C THR A 18 -10.67 -28.22 10.81
N ASN A 19 -9.38 -28.24 11.13
CA ASN A 19 -8.91 -28.21 12.52
C ASN A 19 -7.64 -27.37 12.64
N LEU A 20 -7.80 -26.06 12.68
CA LEU A 20 -6.68 -25.15 12.92
C LEU A 20 -6.45 -25.00 14.43
N ASP A 21 -5.21 -24.75 14.82
CA ASP A 21 -4.82 -24.40 16.20
C ASP A 21 -5.21 -22.96 16.55
N ILE A 22 -6.52 -22.66 16.47
CA ILE A 22 -7.16 -21.37 16.77
C ILE A 22 -8.39 -21.68 17.60
N LYS A 23 -8.50 -21.07 18.79
CA LYS A 23 -9.53 -21.41 19.79
C LYS A 23 -10.95 -21.05 19.37
N ASP A 24 -11.13 -19.87 18.76
CA ASP A 24 -12.46 -19.34 18.42
C ASP A 24 -12.87 -19.84 17.03
N LYS A 25 -13.68 -20.89 17.01
CA LYS A 25 -14.15 -21.58 15.79
C LYS A 25 -15.67 -21.70 15.78
N TYR A 26 -16.25 -21.37 14.64
CA TYR A 26 -17.65 -21.65 14.30
C TYR A 26 -17.72 -22.59 13.09
N THR A 27 -18.45 -23.71 13.21
CA THR A 27 -18.69 -24.64 12.09
C THR A 27 -20.09 -24.44 11.54
N GLY A 28 -20.19 -23.90 10.33
CA GLY A 28 -21.43 -23.78 9.57
C GLY A 28 -21.67 -24.98 8.65
N LYS A 29 -22.82 -24.96 7.95
CA LYS A 29 -23.24 -26.06 7.06
C LYS A 29 -22.18 -26.38 5.97
N VAL A 30 -21.63 -25.36 5.33
CA VAL A 30 -20.71 -25.50 4.18
C VAL A 30 -19.37 -24.80 4.37
N ARG A 31 -19.19 -24.09 5.49
CA ARG A 31 -18.00 -23.29 5.77
C ARG A 31 -17.63 -23.38 7.25
N ASP A 32 -16.35 -23.42 7.55
CA ASP A 32 -15.82 -23.22 8.90
C ASP A 32 -15.24 -21.81 9.01
N MET A 33 -15.47 -21.14 10.12
CA MET A 33 -14.98 -19.80 10.41
C MET A 33 -14.11 -19.84 11.66
N TYR A 34 -12.96 -19.18 11.60
CA TYR A 34 -12.09 -18.95 12.75
C TYR A 34 -11.93 -17.46 12.98
N PHE A 35 -11.89 -17.03 14.23
CA PHE A 35 -11.75 -15.61 14.57
C PHE A 35 -10.41 -15.36 15.25
N ILE A 36 -9.68 -14.34 14.75
CA ILE A 36 -8.38 -13.91 15.29
C ILE A 36 -8.38 -12.39 15.28
N ASP A 37 -8.27 -11.78 16.45
CA ASP A 37 -8.23 -10.31 16.62
C ASP A 37 -9.39 -9.61 15.88
N ASP A 38 -9.06 -8.74 14.92
CA ASP A 38 -9.98 -7.98 14.06
C ASP A 38 -10.34 -8.71 12.74
N LYS A 39 -9.87 -9.95 12.56
CA LYS A 39 -10.05 -10.75 11.34
C LYS A 39 -10.88 -12.01 11.59
N SER A 40 -11.42 -12.51 10.48
CA SER A 40 -12.07 -13.81 10.38
C SER A 40 -11.46 -14.60 9.22
N ILE A 41 -11.21 -15.87 9.45
CA ILE A 41 -10.71 -16.84 8.47
C ILE A 41 -11.89 -17.71 8.07
N LEU A 42 -12.37 -17.52 6.85
CA LEU A 42 -13.50 -18.23 6.26
C LEU A 42 -12.97 -19.34 5.37
N ILE A 43 -13.25 -20.60 5.73
CA ILE A 43 -12.78 -21.78 4.99
C ILE A 43 -13.97 -22.50 4.38
N SER A 44 -14.14 -22.35 3.07
CA SER A 44 -15.20 -23.02 2.32
C SER A 44 -14.85 -24.50 2.14
N THR A 45 -15.78 -25.36 2.55
CA THR A 45 -15.60 -26.82 2.60
C THR A 45 -16.29 -27.51 1.43
N ASP A 46 -15.97 -28.79 1.23
CA ASP A 46 -16.61 -29.61 0.20
C ASP A 46 -17.94 -30.22 0.66
N ARG A 47 -18.43 -29.84 1.85
CA ARG A 47 -19.71 -30.31 2.41
C ARG A 47 -20.89 -29.85 1.55
N GLN A 48 -21.73 -30.79 1.16
CA GLN A 48 -22.98 -30.52 0.45
C GLN A 48 -24.17 -30.67 1.37
N SER A 49 -24.90 -29.59 1.64
CA SER A 49 -26.10 -29.62 2.48
C SER A 49 -27.37 -29.32 1.70
N ALA A 50 -28.42 -30.08 1.98
CA ALA A 50 -29.81 -29.74 1.67
C ALA A 50 -30.75 -30.48 2.65
N PHE A 51 -32.01 -30.04 2.75
CA PHE A 51 -32.97 -30.61 3.72
C PHE A 51 -32.45 -30.56 5.16
N ASP A 52 -31.66 -29.52 5.48
CA ASP A 52 -30.96 -29.34 6.75
C ASP A 52 -30.04 -30.49 7.18
N ARG A 53 -29.59 -31.29 6.21
CA ARG A 53 -28.68 -32.42 6.42
C ARG A 53 -27.50 -32.38 5.47
N SER A 54 -26.41 -33.03 5.87
CA SER A 54 -25.26 -33.27 5.01
C SER A 54 -25.58 -34.42 4.06
N LEU A 55 -25.55 -34.16 2.75
CA LEU A 55 -25.83 -35.11 1.69
C LEU A 55 -24.57 -35.80 1.13
N GLY A 56 -23.39 -35.26 1.43
CA GLY A 56 -22.12 -35.81 0.96
C GLY A 56 -21.04 -34.75 0.79
N PHE A 57 -19.96 -35.13 0.11
CA PHE A 57 -18.83 -34.26 -0.17
C PHE A 57 -18.59 -34.18 -1.68
N ILE A 58 -18.46 -32.96 -2.20
CA ILE A 58 -18.32 -32.69 -3.62
C ILE A 58 -16.92 -32.15 -3.89
N PRO A 59 -16.06 -32.87 -4.62
CA PRO A 59 -14.72 -32.40 -4.92
C PRO A 59 -14.71 -30.99 -5.51
N PHE A 60 -13.78 -30.18 -5.02
CA PHE A 60 -13.55 -28.79 -5.44
C PHE A 60 -14.66 -27.79 -5.10
N LYS A 61 -15.77 -28.20 -4.47
CA LYS A 61 -16.84 -27.27 -4.12
C LYS A 61 -16.31 -26.12 -3.26
N GLY A 62 -15.57 -26.41 -2.20
CA GLY A 62 -15.06 -25.38 -1.29
C GLY A 62 -14.16 -24.37 -2.01
N GLN A 63 -13.31 -24.86 -2.91
CA GLN A 63 -12.44 -24.04 -3.74
C GLN A 63 -13.26 -23.12 -4.66
N ILE A 64 -14.28 -23.67 -5.34
CA ILE A 64 -15.16 -22.93 -6.24
C ILE A 64 -15.90 -21.83 -5.50
N LEU A 65 -16.51 -22.12 -4.35
CA LEU A 65 -17.26 -21.14 -3.58
C LEU A 65 -16.37 -19.98 -3.11
N ALA A 66 -15.18 -20.29 -2.58
CA ALA A 66 -14.24 -19.26 -2.15
C ALA A 66 -13.75 -18.41 -3.33
N GLN A 67 -13.31 -19.02 -4.42
CA GLN A 67 -12.80 -18.28 -5.59
C GLN A 67 -13.89 -17.45 -6.29
N SER A 68 -15.12 -17.97 -6.42
CA SER A 68 -16.27 -17.20 -6.92
C SER A 68 -16.55 -15.99 -6.04
N SER A 69 -16.54 -16.16 -4.71
CA SER A 69 -16.76 -15.06 -3.77
C SER A 69 -15.69 -13.98 -3.89
N VAL A 70 -14.41 -14.38 -3.95
CA VAL A 70 -13.27 -13.45 -4.15
C VAL A 70 -13.42 -12.66 -5.45
N TRP A 71 -13.84 -13.32 -6.53
CA TRP A 71 -14.07 -12.67 -7.81
C TRP A 71 -15.20 -11.63 -7.72
N TRP A 72 -16.32 -12.00 -7.10
CA TRP A 72 -17.46 -11.10 -6.94
C TRP A 72 -17.15 -9.92 -6.03
N PHE A 73 -16.50 -10.13 -4.89
CA PHE A 73 -16.10 -9.03 -4.00
C PHE A 73 -15.24 -7.98 -4.71
N LYS A 74 -14.33 -8.41 -5.59
CA LYS A 74 -13.55 -7.47 -6.41
C LYS A 74 -14.40 -6.77 -7.44
N LYS A 75 -15.32 -7.49 -8.10
CA LYS A 75 -16.20 -6.94 -9.14
C LYS A 75 -17.25 -5.99 -8.60
N THR A 76 -17.71 -6.16 -7.37
CA THR A 76 -18.78 -5.34 -6.76
C THR A 76 -18.27 -4.29 -5.77
N ALA A 77 -16.94 -4.18 -5.56
CA ALA A 77 -16.35 -3.20 -4.65
C ALA A 77 -16.73 -1.74 -4.95
N HIS A 78 -17.09 -1.43 -6.20
CA HIS A 78 -17.57 -0.11 -6.62
C HIS A 78 -19.03 0.19 -6.22
N ILE A 79 -19.80 -0.84 -5.84
CA ILE A 79 -21.20 -0.73 -5.41
C ILE A 79 -21.27 -0.55 -3.89
N VAL A 80 -20.55 -1.40 -3.15
CA VAL A 80 -20.49 -1.40 -1.69
C VAL A 80 -19.15 -1.97 -1.21
N LYS A 81 -18.61 -1.40 -0.12
CA LYS A 81 -17.45 -1.97 0.59
C LYS A 81 -17.79 -3.38 1.09
N ASN A 82 -16.82 -4.28 1.08
CA ASN A 82 -17.01 -5.65 1.55
C ASN A 82 -15.89 -6.06 2.52
N HIS A 83 -16.10 -7.17 3.23
CA HIS A 83 -15.18 -7.60 4.27
C HIS A 83 -13.91 -8.29 3.75
N PHE A 84 -13.75 -8.55 2.45
CA PHE A 84 -12.62 -9.29 1.91
C PHE A 84 -11.29 -8.55 2.12
N ILE A 85 -10.27 -9.25 2.63
CA ILE A 85 -8.90 -8.75 2.77
C ILE A 85 -7.98 -9.48 1.79
N THR A 86 -7.88 -10.81 1.90
CA THR A 86 -6.99 -11.63 1.07
C THR A 86 -7.44 -13.09 1.03
N SER A 87 -6.84 -13.89 0.15
CA SER A 87 -7.11 -15.32 0.00
C SER A 87 -5.78 -16.09 -0.06
N PRO A 88 -5.24 -16.53 1.09
CA PRO A 88 -3.94 -17.20 1.16
C PRO A 88 -3.98 -18.64 0.62
N ASP A 89 -5.18 -19.20 0.43
CA ASP A 89 -5.41 -20.52 -0.13
C ASP A 89 -6.69 -20.49 -0.98
N PRO A 90 -6.79 -21.26 -2.08
CA PRO A 90 -7.99 -21.40 -2.90
C PRO A 90 -9.31 -21.70 -2.16
N ASN A 91 -9.26 -22.28 -0.96
CA ASN A 91 -10.44 -22.55 -0.12
C ASN A 91 -10.69 -21.49 0.97
N VAL A 92 -9.79 -20.50 1.10
CA VAL A 92 -9.72 -19.62 2.28
C VAL A 92 -9.89 -18.15 1.88
N ILE A 93 -10.75 -17.47 2.64
CA ILE A 93 -10.95 -16.03 2.59
C ILE A 93 -10.57 -15.48 3.95
N ILE A 94 -9.66 -14.52 4.00
CA ILE A 94 -9.41 -13.68 5.17
C ILE A 94 -10.27 -12.44 5.03
N ALA A 95 -11.07 -12.14 6.03
CA ALA A 95 -12.00 -11.02 6.02
C ALA A 95 -12.00 -10.22 7.33
N ARG A 96 -12.37 -8.94 7.25
CA ARG A 96 -12.61 -8.08 8.41
C ARG A 96 -13.73 -8.65 9.26
N LYS A 97 -13.56 -8.62 10.58
CA LYS A 97 -14.60 -9.02 11.53
C LYS A 97 -15.71 -7.97 11.56
N ALA A 98 -16.94 -8.39 11.34
CA ALA A 98 -18.10 -7.51 11.34
C ALA A 98 -19.21 -8.08 12.24
N LYS A 99 -19.99 -7.20 12.86
CA LYS A 99 -21.21 -7.58 13.55
C LYS A 99 -22.33 -7.75 12.53
N VAL A 100 -22.74 -9.00 12.30
CA VAL A 100 -23.78 -9.38 11.33
C VAL A 100 -25.09 -8.63 11.63
N LEU A 101 -25.70 -8.07 10.59
CA LEU A 101 -27.08 -7.58 10.65
C LEU A 101 -28.03 -8.79 10.68
N PRO A 102 -29.01 -8.84 11.59
CA PRO A 102 -29.83 -10.04 11.83
C PRO A 102 -30.94 -10.25 10.78
N ILE A 103 -30.71 -9.85 9.53
CA ILE A 103 -31.62 -9.98 8.39
C ILE A 103 -30.85 -10.52 7.19
N GLU A 104 -31.45 -11.51 6.53
CA GLU A 104 -31.01 -11.97 5.21
C GLU A 104 -31.79 -11.23 4.12
N PHE A 105 -31.06 -10.61 3.19
CA PHE A 105 -31.66 -9.83 2.10
C PHE A 105 -31.79 -10.71 0.86
N VAL A 106 -32.88 -11.48 0.79
CA VAL A 106 -33.19 -12.33 -0.36
C VAL A 106 -33.78 -11.47 -1.48
N VAL A 107 -33.14 -11.46 -2.65
CA VAL A 107 -33.62 -10.72 -3.83
C VAL A 107 -34.05 -11.70 -4.91
N ARG A 108 -35.19 -11.44 -5.53
CA ARG A 108 -35.82 -12.32 -6.53
C ARG A 108 -36.14 -11.54 -7.79
N GLY A 109 -35.73 -12.08 -8.94
CA GLY A 109 -36.14 -11.60 -10.26
C GLY A 109 -37.18 -12.50 -10.94
N TYR A 110 -37.43 -13.68 -10.38
CA TYR A 110 -38.34 -14.68 -10.94
C TYR A 110 -39.20 -15.31 -9.85
N ILE A 111 -40.44 -15.66 -10.19
CA ILE A 111 -41.34 -16.39 -9.29
C ILE A 111 -41.10 -17.90 -9.36
N THR A 112 -40.17 -18.39 -8.54
CA THR A 112 -39.70 -19.78 -8.58
C THR A 112 -39.62 -20.42 -7.19
N GLY A 113 -39.20 -21.68 -7.16
CA GLY A 113 -38.96 -22.49 -5.97
C GLY A 113 -39.90 -23.68 -5.80
N SER A 114 -39.48 -24.59 -4.92
CA SER A 114 -40.15 -25.87 -4.61
C SER A 114 -40.38 -26.10 -3.12
N THR A 115 -39.83 -25.24 -2.25
CA THR A 115 -39.97 -25.36 -0.79
C THR A 115 -41.25 -24.69 -0.29
N SER A 116 -41.70 -25.06 0.92
CA SER A 116 -42.86 -24.46 1.59
C SER A 116 -42.72 -22.94 1.76
N THR A 117 -41.49 -22.45 1.93
CA THR A 117 -41.15 -21.04 2.11
C THR A 117 -40.90 -20.28 0.81
N SER A 118 -40.91 -20.93 -0.36
CA SER A 118 -40.60 -20.25 -1.62
C SER A 118 -41.74 -19.37 -2.14
N LEU A 119 -41.40 -18.30 -2.84
CA LEU A 119 -42.36 -17.33 -3.40
C LEU A 119 -43.44 -18.02 -4.25
N TRP A 120 -43.05 -18.98 -5.10
CA TRP A 120 -44.00 -19.72 -5.92
C TRP A 120 -45.00 -20.54 -5.10
N THR A 121 -44.55 -21.22 -4.03
CA THR A 121 -45.44 -22.03 -3.19
C THR A 121 -46.49 -21.17 -2.49
N HIS A 122 -46.08 -20.02 -1.94
CA HIS A 122 -47.03 -19.07 -1.33
C HIS A 122 -48.03 -18.53 -2.34
N TYR A 123 -47.58 -18.16 -3.54
CA TYR A 123 -48.44 -17.66 -4.61
C TYR A 123 -49.44 -18.72 -5.10
N LYS A 124 -48.96 -19.95 -5.31
CA LYS A 124 -49.79 -21.09 -5.71
C LYS A 124 -50.86 -21.43 -4.66
N ASN A 125 -50.55 -21.22 -3.38
CA ASN A 125 -51.49 -21.43 -2.27
C ASN A 125 -52.46 -20.24 -2.06
N GLY A 126 -52.43 -19.22 -2.94
CA GLY A 126 -53.39 -18.11 -2.94
C GLY A 126 -52.88 -16.82 -2.28
N SER A 127 -51.66 -16.79 -1.74
CA SER A 127 -51.09 -15.55 -1.19
C SER A 127 -50.74 -14.58 -2.33
N ARG A 128 -51.15 -13.32 -2.21
CA ARG A 128 -50.74 -12.24 -3.12
C ARG A 128 -49.85 -11.21 -2.47
N ASP A 129 -49.81 -11.19 -1.15
CA ASP A 129 -48.82 -10.46 -0.38
C ASP A 129 -47.72 -11.44 0.05
N TYR A 130 -46.47 -11.08 -0.20
CA TYR A 130 -45.32 -11.80 0.32
C TYR A 130 -44.23 -10.82 0.76
N CYS A 131 -43.95 -10.76 2.06
CA CYS A 131 -43.04 -9.78 2.69
C CYS A 131 -43.42 -8.31 2.41
N GLY A 132 -44.71 -8.01 2.17
CA GLY A 132 -45.19 -6.68 1.79
C GLY A 132 -45.17 -6.40 0.29
N ASN A 133 -44.75 -7.36 -0.55
CA ASN A 133 -44.81 -7.24 -2.00
C ASN A 133 -46.16 -7.76 -2.51
N ILE A 134 -46.94 -6.89 -3.18
CA ILE A 134 -48.19 -7.27 -3.83
C ILE A 134 -47.89 -7.83 -5.22
N LEU A 135 -48.18 -9.11 -5.41
CA LEU A 135 -47.96 -9.83 -6.67
C LEU A 135 -49.20 -9.76 -7.57
N PRO A 136 -49.03 -9.53 -8.89
CA PRO A 136 -50.14 -9.51 -9.83
C PRO A 136 -50.80 -10.89 -9.98
N GLU A 137 -52.05 -10.91 -10.41
CA GLU A 137 -52.75 -12.15 -10.77
C GLU A 137 -52.19 -12.81 -12.04
N GLY A 138 -52.40 -14.12 -12.17
CA GLY A 138 -52.08 -14.88 -13.39
C GLY A 138 -50.60 -15.23 -13.59
N LEU A 139 -49.73 -15.07 -12.59
CA LEU A 139 -48.33 -15.46 -12.70
C LEU A 139 -48.18 -16.98 -12.81
N SER A 140 -47.30 -17.41 -13.70
CA SER A 140 -46.93 -18.82 -13.88
C SER A 140 -45.60 -19.15 -13.21
N LYS A 141 -45.37 -20.43 -12.86
CA LYS A 141 -44.11 -20.85 -12.23
C LYS A 141 -42.94 -20.49 -13.13
N ASN A 142 -41.86 -19.99 -12.52
CA ASN A 142 -40.63 -19.58 -13.18
C ASN A 142 -40.76 -18.35 -14.08
N GLN A 143 -41.87 -17.60 -14.01
CA GLN A 143 -42.03 -16.36 -14.77
C GLN A 143 -41.12 -15.24 -14.23
N LYS A 144 -40.59 -14.42 -15.14
CA LYS A 144 -39.86 -13.19 -14.78
C LYS A 144 -40.80 -12.18 -14.11
N LEU A 145 -40.38 -11.63 -12.98
CA LEU A 145 -41.14 -10.59 -12.29
C LEU A 145 -41.02 -9.24 -13.02
N PRO A 146 -42.01 -8.35 -12.91
CA PRO A 146 -41.95 -7.02 -13.54
C PRO A 146 -40.76 -6.17 -13.09
N HIS A 147 -40.36 -6.34 -11.84
CA HIS A 147 -39.18 -5.74 -11.22
C HIS A 147 -38.62 -6.71 -10.18
N ASN A 148 -37.34 -6.55 -9.84
CA ASN A 148 -36.71 -7.32 -8.77
C ASN A 148 -37.36 -6.94 -7.43
N ILE A 149 -37.63 -7.93 -6.58
CA ILE A 149 -38.26 -7.73 -5.27
C ILE A 149 -37.38 -8.24 -4.14
N LEU A 150 -37.49 -7.60 -2.98
CA LEU A 150 -36.87 -8.03 -1.74
C LEU A 150 -37.85 -8.85 -0.92
N THR A 151 -37.41 -10.02 -0.46
CA THR A 151 -38.19 -10.90 0.40
C THR A 151 -37.37 -11.31 1.62
N PRO A 152 -37.12 -10.38 2.55
CA PRO A 152 -36.17 -10.59 3.63
C PRO A 152 -36.63 -11.66 4.62
N THR A 153 -35.66 -12.30 5.27
CA THR A 153 -35.89 -13.29 6.33
C THR A 153 -35.10 -12.95 7.58
N THR A 154 -35.67 -13.20 8.77
CA THR A 154 -34.97 -13.03 10.05
C THR A 154 -33.98 -14.16 10.28
N LYS A 155 -32.92 -13.89 11.08
CA LYS A 155 -32.02 -14.93 11.60
C LYS A 155 -32.39 -15.30 13.03
N GLU A 156 -33.42 -16.13 13.19
CA GLU A 156 -33.91 -16.60 14.50
C GLU A 156 -33.28 -17.95 14.89
N GLN A 157 -33.28 -18.30 16.18
CA GLN A 157 -32.62 -19.53 16.67
C GLN A 157 -33.31 -20.82 16.22
N ASP A 158 -34.63 -20.80 16.04
CA ASP A 158 -35.42 -21.99 15.70
C ASP A 158 -35.68 -22.09 14.19
N HIS A 159 -36.26 -21.05 13.57
CA HIS A 159 -36.48 -20.99 12.12
C HIS A 159 -36.52 -19.56 11.57
N ASP A 160 -35.80 -19.32 10.48
CA ASP A 160 -35.89 -18.06 9.73
C ASP A 160 -37.31 -17.86 9.19
N ARG A 161 -37.93 -16.71 9.47
CA ARG A 161 -39.27 -16.37 8.96
C ARG A 161 -39.21 -15.25 7.92
N PRO A 162 -40.04 -15.30 6.86
CA PRO A 162 -40.30 -14.16 6.00
C PRO A 162 -40.88 -13.00 6.80
N ILE A 163 -40.36 -11.78 6.59
CA ILE A 163 -40.75 -10.59 7.34
C ILE A 163 -41.00 -9.41 6.41
N SER A 164 -41.96 -8.54 6.74
CA SER A 164 -42.22 -7.32 5.97
C SER A 164 -41.21 -6.23 6.28
N VAL A 165 -41.03 -5.29 5.36
CA VAL A 165 -40.19 -4.09 5.58
C VAL A 165 -40.62 -3.30 6.82
N GLN A 166 -41.94 -3.18 7.02
CA GLN A 166 -42.52 -2.44 8.14
C GLN A 166 -42.20 -3.12 9.47
N ASP A 167 -42.25 -4.45 9.51
CA ASP A 167 -41.99 -5.23 10.72
C ASP A 167 -40.50 -5.29 11.07
N ILE A 168 -39.59 -5.27 10.09
CA ILE A 168 -38.13 -5.20 10.35
C ILE A 168 -37.78 -4.01 11.24
N VAL A 169 -38.30 -2.82 10.91
CA VAL A 169 -38.01 -1.59 11.65
C VAL A 169 -38.82 -1.52 12.94
N LYS A 170 -40.11 -1.89 12.87
CA LYS A 170 -41.02 -1.85 14.03
C LYS A 170 -40.60 -2.79 15.15
N GLU A 171 -40.11 -3.98 14.81
CA GLU A 171 -39.64 -4.97 15.79
C GLU A 171 -38.19 -4.74 16.23
N GLY A 172 -37.50 -3.74 15.65
CA GLY A 172 -36.14 -3.35 16.06
C GLY A 172 -35.02 -4.24 15.54
N TRP A 173 -35.25 -5.01 14.47
CA TRP A 173 -34.20 -5.81 13.83
C TRP A 173 -33.13 -4.92 13.18
N LEU A 174 -33.56 -3.83 12.54
CA LEU A 174 -32.71 -2.81 11.92
C LEU A 174 -33.27 -1.41 12.14
N THR A 175 -32.40 -0.40 12.16
CA THR A 175 -32.84 0.99 12.03
C THR A 175 -33.30 1.27 10.60
N GLN A 176 -34.13 2.30 10.41
CA GLN A 176 -34.57 2.70 9.07
C GLN A 176 -33.38 2.99 8.14
N GLN A 177 -32.35 3.68 8.64
CA GLN A 177 -31.14 3.98 7.89
C GLN A 177 -30.36 2.72 7.48
N GLN A 178 -30.27 1.72 8.38
CA GLN A 178 -29.62 0.45 8.07
C GLN A 178 -30.39 -0.31 6.99
N TRP A 179 -31.72 -0.36 7.11
CA TRP A 179 -32.58 -0.99 6.12
C TRP A 179 -32.46 -0.30 4.75
N ASP A 180 -32.61 1.02 4.69
CA ASP A 180 -32.58 1.79 3.44
C ASP A 180 -31.26 1.55 2.69
N PHE A 181 -30.13 1.64 3.41
CA PHE A 181 -28.82 1.38 2.83
C PHE A 181 -28.66 -0.07 2.34
N ALA A 182 -28.89 -1.06 3.21
CA ALA A 182 -28.64 -2.46 2.89
C ALA A 182 -29.60 -2.99 1.80
N SER A 183 -30.87 -2.59 1.83
CA SER A 183 -31.87 -2.96 0.83
C SER A 183 -31.55 -2.39 -0.54
N GLN A 184 -31.17 -1.11 -0.62
CA GLN A 184 -30.71 -0.49 -1.86
C GLN A 184 -29.49 -1.22 -2.41
N LYS A 185 -28.48 -1.49 -1.58
CA LYS A 185 -27.27 -2.19 -2.01
C LYS A 185 -27.53 -3.63 -2.42
N ALA A 186 -28.44 -4.34 -1.77
CA ALA A 186 -28.86 -5.68 -2.19
C ALA A 186 -29.47 -5.68 -3.60
N LEU A 187 -30.34 -4.71 -3.92
CA LEU A 187 -30.93 -4.57 -5.25
C LEU A 187 -29.89 -4.21 -6.31
N GLU A 188 -29.03 -3.22 -6.05
CA GLU A 188 -27.93 -2.81 -6.95
C GLU A 188 -26.98 -3.98 -7.25
N LEU A 189 -26.59 -4.74 -6.22
CA LEU A 189 -25.77 -5.94 -6.37
C LEU A 189 -26.47 -7.00 -7.24
N PHE A 190 -27.79 -7.16 -7.07
CA PHE A 190 -28.55 -8.17 -7.82
C PHE A 190 -28.71 -7.81 -9.28
N GLU A 191 -29.05 -6.56 -9.57
CA GLU A 191 -29.12 -6.06 -10.95
C GLU A 191 -27.78 -6.18 -11.67
N PHE A 192 -26.69 -5.83 -10.97
CA PHE A 192 -25.34 -6.02 -11.50
C PHE A 192 -25.02 -7.50 -11.74
N GLY A 193 -25.33 -8.37 -10.77
CA GLY A 193 -25.17 -9.82 -10.90
C GLY A 193 -25.97 -10.41 -12.07
N GLN A 194 -27.21 -9.95 -12.28
CA GLN A 194 -28.05 -10.34 -13.41
C GLN A 194 -27.45 -9.93 -14.75
N LYS A 195 -26.93 -8.70 -14.84
CA LYS A 195 -26.26 -8.20 -16.05
C LYS A 195 -25.07 -9.09 -16.42
N ILE A 196 -24.17 -9.33 -15.48
CA ILE A 196 -22.98 -10.16 -15.70
C ILE A 196 -23.38 -11.61 -16.05
N ALA A 197 -24.35 -12.19 -15.33
CA ALA A 197 -24.86 -13.52 -15.64
C ALA A 197 -25.40 -13.59 -17.09
N GLN A 198 -26.17 -12.58 -17.52
CA GLN A 198 -26.75 -12.50 -18.85
C GLN A 198 -25.71 -12.40 -19.97
N GLU A 199 -24.59 -11.69 -19.72
CA GLU A 199 -23.44 -11.59 -20.62
C GLU A 199 -22.75 -12.94 -20.80
N HIS A 200 -22.79 -13.80 -19.77
CA HIS A 200 -22.17 -15.12 -19.77
C HIS A 200 -23.16 -16.28 -20.03
N GLY A 201 -24.32 -15.99 -20.61
CA GLY A 201 -25.30 -17.02 -20.99
C GLY A 201 -26.08 -17.64 -19.83
N LEU A 202 -26.11 -16.97 -18.68
CA LEU A 202 -26.82 -17.40 -17.47
C LEU A 202 -27.99 -16.47 -17.14
N ILE A 203 -28.94 -16.97 -16.35
CA ILE A 203 -29.98 -16.20 -15.67
C ILE A 203 -29.77 -16.36 -14.18
N LEU A 204 -29.57 -15.25 -13.47
CA LEU A 204 -29.61 -15.21 -12.01
C LEU A 204 -31.07 -14.98 -11.56
N ALA A 205 -31.70 -16.05 -11.05
CA ALA A 205 -33.13 -16.05 -10.71
C ALA A 205 -33.40 -15.40 -9.34
N ASP A 206 -32.61 -15.78 -8.35
CA ASP A 206 -32.62 -15.24 -6.99
C ASP A 206 -31.30 -15.53 -6.27
N THR A 207 -31.02 -14.73 -5.24
CA THR A 207 -29.85 -14.85 -4.35
C THR A 207 -30.15 -14.28 -2.97
N LYS A 208 -29.21 -14.46 -2.06
CA LYS A 208 -29.22 -13.91 -0.70
C LYS A 208 -27.98 -13.04 -0.47
N TYR A 209 -28.17 -11.90 0.17
CA TYR A 209 -27.08 -11.07 0.70
C TYR A 209 -27.12 -10.97 2.21
N GLU A 210 -25.93 -10.80 2.79
CA GLU A 210 -25.76 -10.47 4.19
C GLU A 210 -24.89 -9.23 4.34
N PHE A 211 -25.21 -8.42 5.33
CA PHE A 211 -24.46 -7.21 5.65
C PHE A 211 -24.03 -7.25 7.11
N GLY A 212 -22.96 -6.54 7.44
CA GLY A 212 -22.46 -6.40 8.79
C GLY A 212 -21.95 -5.00 9.06
N ILE A 213 -21.83 -4.65 10.34
CA ILE A 213 -21.23 -3.41 10.80
C ILE A 213 -19.75 -3.69 11.09
N ASP A 214 -18.86 -3.03 10.34
CA ASP A 214 -17.43 -3.04 10.62
C ASP A 214 -17.19 -2.48 12.03
N GLN A 215 -16.52 -3.26 12.88
CA GLN A 215 -16.30 -2.88 14.27
C GLN A 215 -15.25 -1.77 14.44
N LEU A 216 -14.40 -1.54 13.44
CA LEU A 216 -13.37 -0.49 13.47
C LEU A 216 -13.92 0.84 12.96
N THR A 217 -14.69 0.84 11.87
CA THR A 217 -15.16 2.06 11.22
C THR A 217 -16.61 2.43 11.53
N GLY A 218 -17.42 1.45 11.97
CA GLY A 218 -18.87 1.61 12.15
C GLY A 218 -19.68 1.60 10.84
N GLU A 219 -19.03 1.38 9.69
CA GLU A 219 -19.70 1.35 8.39
C GLU A 219 -20.43 0.02 8.14
N ILE A 220 -21.51 0.06 7.35
CA ILE A 220 -22.18 -1.15 6.85
C ILE A 220 -21.40 -1.68 5.65
N ILE A 221 -20.97 -2.93 5.73
CA ILE A 221 -20.21 -3.62 4.68
C ILE A 221 -20.90 -4.92 4.26
N LEU A 222 -20.72 -5.31 3.00
CA LEU A 222 -21.15 -6.61 2.49
C LEU A 222 -20.30 -7.72 3.10
N ILE A 223 -20.95 -8.78 3.58
CA ILE A 223 -20.32 -9.95 4.19
C ILE A 223 -20.87 -11.23 3.57
N ASP A 224 -20.26 -12.36 3.94
CA ASP A 224 -20.58 -13.70 3.46
C ASP A 224 -20.38 -13.85 1.93
N GLU A 225 -20.68 -15.01 1.36
CA GLU A 225 -20.58 -15.23 -0.08
C GLU A 225 -21.73 -14.60 -0.87
N ILE A 226 -21.44 -14.15 -2.08
CA ILE A 226 -22.44 -13.66 -3.02
C ILE A 226 -22.31 -14.37 -4.35
N HIS A 227 -23.46 -14.62 -4.99
CA HIS A 227 -23.55 -15.13 -6.37
C HIS A 227 -22.78 -16.43 -6.61
N THR A 228 -22.71 -17.31 -5.61
CA THR A 228 -22.07 -18.62 -5.74
C THR A 228 -23.08 -19.68 -6.17
N PRO A 229 -22.63 -20.85 -6.68
CA PRO A 229 -23.51 -21.99 -6.95
C PRO A 229 -24.32 -22.51 -5.75
N ASP A 230 -23.97 -22.13 -4.52
CA ASP A 230 -24.64 -22.61 -3.30
C ASP A 230 -25.56 -21.55 -2.67
N SER A 231 -25.29 -20.25 -2.88
CA SER A 231 -26.10 -19.13 -2.40
C SER A 231 -27.09 -18.57 -3.44
N SER A 232 -26.92 -18.93 -4.73
CA SER A 232 -27.75 -18.43 -5.83
C SER A 232 -28.34 -19.52 -6.70
N ARG A 233 -29.48 -19.19 -7.33
CA ARG A 233 -30.10 -20.00 -8.39
C ARG A 233 -29.72 -19.47 -9.76
N PHE A 234 -29.05 -20.31 -10.54
CA PHE A 234 -28.62 -20.01 -11.91
C PHE A 234 -29.27 -20.96 -12.92
N TRP A 235 -29.78 -20.40 -14.02
CA TRP A 235 -30.32 -21.14 -15.15
C TRP A 235 -29.54 -20.87 -16.44
N LEU A 236 -29.52 -21.85 -17.35
CA LEU A 236 -29.01 -21.63 -18.70
C LEU A 236 -30.00 -20.78 -19.52
N LYS A 237 -29.53 -19.61 -19.96
CA LYS A 237 -30.34 -18.60 -20.66
C LYS A 237 -30.97 -19.13 -21.94
N GLU A 238 -30.21 -19.88 -22.74
CA GLU A 238 -30.63 -20.36 -24.06
C GLU A 238 -31.85 -21.29 -24.00
N SER A 239 -31.98 -22.06 -22.91
CA SER A 239 -33.07 -23.03 -22.75
C SER A 239 -34.33 -22.46 -22.08
N TYR A 240 -34.22 -21.29 -21.43
CA TYR A 240 -35.25 -20.81 -20.51
C TYR A 240 -36.60 -20.56 -21.20
N GLN A 241 -36.60 -19.83 -22.34
CA GLN A 241 -37.83 -19.42 -23.01
C GLN A 241 -38.63 -20.63 -23.49
N GLU A 242 -37.98 -21.58 -24.15
CA GLU A 242 -38.61 -22.81 -24.64
C GLU A 242 -39.19 -23.64 -23.49
N LYS A 243 -38.43 -23.81 -22.40
CA LYS A 243 -38.91 -24.59 -21.24
C LYS A 243 -40.08 -23.89 -20.54
N PHE A 244 -40.03 -22.57 -20.40
CA PHE A 244 -41.12 -21.81 -19.79
C PHE A 244 -42.42 -21.90 -20.60
N GLU A 245 -42.38 -21.75 -21.92
CA GLU A 245 -43.54 -21.87 -22.81
C GLU A 245 -44.18 -23.27 -22.77
N LYS A 246 -43.36 -24.31 -22.55
CA LYS A 246 -43.81 -25.70 -22.38
C LYS A 246 -44.25 -26.05 -20.95
N GLY A 247 -44.16 -25.11 -20.01
CA GLY A 247 -44.46 -25.36 -18.59
C GLY A 247 -43.47 -26.29 -17.89
N LEU A 248 -42.23 -26.40 -18.41
CA LEU A 248 -41.15 -27.21 -17.87
C LEU A 248 -40.24 -26.40 -16.93
N GLU A 249 -39.48 -27.09 -16.07
CA GLU A 249 -38.49 -26.44 -15.21
C GLU A 249 -37.29 -25.91 -16.02
N PRO A 250 -36.79 -24.69 -15.71
CA PRO A 250 -35.56 -24.18 -16.29
C PRO A 250 -34.38 -25.15 -16.10
N GLU A 251 -33.41 -25.08 -17.00
CA GLU A 251 -32.18 -25.85 -16.86
C GLU A 251 -31.32 -25.30 -15.74
N ASN A 252 -31.40 -25.94 -14.57
CA ASN A 252 -30.56 -25.62 -13.42
C ASN A 252 -29.14 -26.16 -13.65
N ILE A 253 -28.15 -25.31 -13.41
CA ILE A 253 -26.74 -25.70 -13.34
C ILE A 253 -26.24 -25.74 -11.88
N ASP A 254 -27.18 -25.87 -10.95
CA ASP A 254 -26.96 -25.93 -9.51
C ASP A 254 -27.22 -27.35 -8.94
N LYS A 255 -27.34 -27.44 -7.61
CA LYS A 255 -27.54 -28.68 -6.85
C LYS A 255 -28.94 -29.30 -6.95
N GLU A 256 -29.90 -28.74 -7.69
CA GLU A 256 -31.29 -29.20 -7.65
C GLU A 256 -31.45 -30.65 -8.13
N PHE A 257 -30.72 -31.08 -9.17
CA PHE A 257 -30.76 -32.48 -9.61
C PHE A 257 -30.24 -33.45 -8.54
N PHE A 258 -29.24 -33.02 -7.76
CA PHE A 258 -28.71 -33.77 -6.63
C PHE A 258 -29.77 -33.91 -5.53
N ARG A 259 -30.52 -32.85 -5.23
CA ARG A 259 -31.64 -32.89 -4.28
C ARG A 259 -32.77 -33.80 -4.75
N LEU A 260 -33.13 -33.73 -6.02
CA LEU A 260 -34.18 -34.57 -6.61
C LEU A 260 -33.80 -36.06 -6.56
N TRP A 261 -32.51 -36.40 -6.68
CA TRP A 261 -32.06 -37.78 -6.50
C TRP A 261 -32.36 -38.28 -5.08
N PHE A 262 -32.00 -37.51 -4.04
CA PHE A 262 -32.32 -37.91 -2.66
C PHE A 262 -33.83 -38.02 -2.41
N ALA A 263 -34.61 -37.04 -2.86
CA ALA A 263 -36.07 -37.06 -2.69
C ALA A 263 -36.75 -38.25 -3.40
N LYS A 264 -36.13 -38.84 -4.43
CA LYS A 264 -36.63 -40.05 -5.11
C LYS A 264 -36.18 -41.35 -4.46
N ASN A 265 -35.08 -41.34 -3.71
CA ASN A 265 -34.43 -42.54 -3.19
C ASN A 265 -34.53 -42.69 -1.66
N CYS A 266 -35.03 -41.68 -0.95
CA CYS A 266 -35.26 -41.69 0.50
C CYS A 266 -36.28 -40.61 0.89
N ASP A 267 -36.76 -40.65 2.13
CA ASP A 267 -37.39 -39.49 2.78
C ASP A 267 -36.30 -38.67 3.50
N PRO A 268 -35.78 -37.59 2.88
CA PRO A 268 -34.63 -36.88 3.42
C PRO A 268 -34.92 -36.19 4.77
N TYR A 269 -36.19 -35.94 5.10
CA TYR A 269 -36.58 -35.31 6.36
C TYR A 269 -36.73 -36.31 7.49
N ASN A 270 -37.22 -37.52 7.21
CA ASN A 270 -37.59 -38.49 8.25
C ASN A 270 -36.64 -39.68 8.36
N ASP A 271 -35.90 -40.06 7.30
CA ASP A 271 -35.05 -41.25 7.34
C ASP A 271 -33.82 -41.05 8.23
N LYS A 272 -33.56 -41.99 9.14
CA LYS A 272 -32.42 -41.90 10.07
C LYS A 272 -31.06 -41.86 9.35
N VAL A 273 -30.92 -42.61 8.27
CA VAL A 273 -29.69 -42.72 7.47
C VAL A 273 -30.04 -42.44 6.02
N LEU A 274 -29.34 -41.48 5.42
CA LEU A 274 -29.49 -41.17 4.00
C LEU A 274 -28.64 -42.14 3.15
N PRO A 275 -29.12 -42.53 1.95
CA PRO A 275 -28.31 -43.32 1.03
C PRO A 275 -27.07 -42.53 0.59
N GLN A 276 -25.97 -43.24 0.32
CA GLN A 276 -24.78 -42.58 -0.23
C GLN A 276 -25.02 -42.17 -1.69
N ALA A 277 -24.72 -40.92 -2.03
CA ALA A 277 -24.80 -40.46 -3.41
C ALA A 277 -23.88 -41.29 -4.33
N PRO A 278 -24.37 -41.79 -5.49
CA PRO A 278 -23.56 -42.48 -6.46
C PRO A 278 -22.37 -41.62 -6.91
N GLN A 279 -21.22 -42.26 -7.15
CA GLN A 279 -20.02 -41.54 -7.58
C GLN A 279 -20.24 -40.70 -8.84
N GLU A 280 -20.99 -41.22 -9.81
CA GLU A 280 -21.33 -40.49 -11.04
C GLU A 280 -22.10 -39.20 -10.76
N LEU A 281 -23.01 -39.23 -9.79
CA LEU A 281 -23.81 -38.08 -9.36
C LEU A 281 -22.93 -37.01 -8.68
N VAL A 282 -21.95 -37.44 -7.87
CA VAL A 282 -20.95 -36.55 -7.24
C VAL A 282 -20.06 -35.90 -8.29
N VAL A 283 -19.58 -36.68 -9.27
CA VAL A 283 -18.75 -36.17 -10.37
C VAL A 283 -19.55 -35.17 -11.22
N GLU A 284 -20.80 -35.47 -11.55
CA GLU A 284 -21.67 -34.57 -12.30
C GLU A 284 -21.88 -33.23 -11.57
N LEU A 285 -22.11 -33.25 -10.25
CA LEU A 285 -22.29 -32.02 -9.47
C LEU A 285 -21.01 -31.18 -9.44
N SER A 286 -19.86 -31.81 -9.24
CA SER A 286 -18.56 -31.13 -9.30
C SER A 286 -18.34 -30.50 -10.69
N GLN A 287 -18.65 -31.22 -11.78
CA GLN A 287 -18.54 -30.68 -13.14
C GLN A 287 -19.46 -29.47 -13.36
N LYS A 288 -20.72 -29.51 -12.89
CA LYS A 288 -21.64 -28.36 -13.02
C LYS A 288 -21.15 -27.14 -12.24
N TYR A 289 -20.62 -27.34 -11.04
CA TYR A 289 -20.04 -26.23 -10.26
C TYR A 289 -18.82 -25.63 -10.95
N ILE A 290 -17.96 -26.46 -11.54
CA ILE A 290 -16.82 -25.99 -12.33
C ILE A 290 -17.31 -25.20 -13.55
N THR A 291 -18.24 -25.75 -14.32
CA THR A 291 -18.81 -25.05 -15.48
C THR A 291 -19.43 -23.72 -15.07
N LEU A 292 -20.19 -23.68 -13.98
CA LEU A 292 -20.79 -22.44 -13.49
C LEU A 292 -19.73 -21.42 -13.04
N PHE A 293 -18.66 -21.85 -12.38
CA PHE A 293 -17.51 -21.00 -12.06
C PHE A 293 -16.88 -20.40 -13.33
N GLU A 294 -16.59 -21.24 -14.34
CA GLU A 294 -15.95 -20.82 -15.59
C GLU A 294 -16.84 -19.87 -16.37
N MET A 295 -18.15 -20.13 -16.42
CA MET A 295 -19.14 -19.25 -17.04
C MET A 295 -19.23 -17.91 -16.29
N ILE A 296 -19.40 -17.90 -14.96
CA ILE A 296 -19.52 -16.66 -14.17
C ILE A 296 -18.27 -15.79 -14.30
N THR A 297 -17.09 -16.40 -14.16
CA THR A 297 -15.83 -15.64 -14.01
C THR A 297 -15.14 -15.36 -15.35
N GLY A 298 -15.46 -16.13 -16.40
CA GLY A 298 -14.73 -16.17 -17.66
C GLY A 298 -13.33 -16.80 -17.53
N GLN A 299 -13.00 -17.41 -16.38
CA GLN A 299 -11.68 -17.98 -16.10
C GLN A 299 -11.71 -19.50 -16.18
N THR A 300 -10.66 -20.12 -16.68
CA THR A 300 -10.49 -21.58 -16.62
C THR A 300 -10.26 -22.02 -15.17
N PHE A 301 -11.01 -23.02 -14.72
CA PHE A 301 -10.86 -23.54 -13.37
C PHE A 301 -9.58 -24.37 -13.24
N VAL A 302 -8.73 -24.03 -12.26
CA VAL A 302 -7.51 -24.78 -11.95
C VAL A 302 -7.73 -25.65 -10.71
N PRO A 303 -7.90 -26.97 -10.85
CA PRO A 303 -8.15 -27.86 -9.72
C PRO A 303 -6.95 -27.95 -8.78
N SER A 304 -7.21 -27.94 -7.48
CA SER A 304 -6.17 -28.25 -6.49
C SER A 304 -5.59 -29.66 -6.69
N SER A 305 -4.30 -29.82 -6.42
CA SER A 305 -3.60 -31.10 -6.58
C SER A 305 -4.11 -32.14 -5.58
N HIS A 306 -4.30 -33.37 -6.04
CA HIS A 306 -4.63 -34.51 -5.18
C HIS A 306 -3.41 -35.11 -4.46
N LYS A 307 -2.19 -34.62 -4.78
CA LYS A 307 -0.93 -35.15 -4.22
C LYS A 307 -0.64 -34.65 -2.80
N GLU A 308 -1.22 -33.52 -2.42
CA GLU A 308 -1.09 -32.94 -1.09
C GLU A 308 -2.45 -33.05 -0.40
N ASP A 309 -2.45 -33.47 0.86
CA ASP A 309 -3.67 -33.49 1.68
C ASP A 309 -4.22 -32.07 1.83
N ILE A 310 -5.52 -31.91 1.59
CA ILE A 310 -6.17 -30.60 1.56
C ILE A 310 -6.12 -29.86 2.91
N ASN A 311 -6.19 -30.58 4.04
CA ASN A 311 -6.06 -29.94 5.36
C ASN A 311 -4.63 -29.45 5.57
N ASN A 312 -3.63 -30.27 5.27
CA ASN A 312 -2.23 -29.89 5.39
C ASN A 312 -1.88 -28.66 4.55
N ARG A 313 -2.38 -28.60 3.31
CA ARG A 313 -2.22 -27.45 2.40
C ARG A 313 -2.81 -26.17 3.00
N ILE A 314 -4.06 -26.24 3.45
CA ILE A 314 -4.79 -25.11 4.06
C ILE A 314 -4.09 -24.64 5.34
N GLU A 315 -3.76 -25.57 6.24
CA GLU A 315 -3.09 -25.28 7.50
C GLU A 315 -1.72 -24.63 7.27
N LYS A 316 -0.92 -25.17 6.35
CA LYS A 316 0.38 -24.59 5.96
C LYS A 316 0.23 -23.18 5.41
N ASN A 317 -0.71 -22.95 4.50
CA ASN A 317 -0.92 -21.65 3.87
C ASN A 317 -1.43 -20.60 4.86
N ILE A 318 -2.34 -20.98 5.76
CA ILE A 318 -2.81 -20.11 6.83
C ILE A 318 -1.69 -19.83 7.84
N LYS A 319 -0.92 -20.84 8.26
CA LYS A 319 0.24 -20.64 9.14
C LYS A 319 1.26 -19.70 8.52
N ASN A 320 1.55 -19.85 7.23
CA ASN A 320 2.45 -18.94 6.51
C ASN A 320 1.91 -17.51 6.51
N TYR A 321 0.61 -17.32 6.23
CA TYR A 321 -0.04 -16.01 6.29
C TYR A 321 0.05 -15.39 7.70
N LEU A 322 -0.29 -16.15 8.74
CA LEU A 322 -0.25 -15.67 10.13
C LEU A 322 1.19 -15.38 10.60
N ASN A 323 2.17 -16.18 10.17
CA ASN A 323 3.58 -15.96 10.48
C ASN A 323 4.13 -14.73 9.77
N MET A 324 3.76 -14.51 8.51
CA MET A 324 4.11 -13.28 7.78
C MET A 324 3.54 -12.03 8.45
N GLU A 325 2.37 -12.11 9.10
CA GLU A 325 1.86 -11.00 9.91
C GLU A 325 2.62 -10.85 11.24
N LYS A 326 3.01 -11.97 11.87
CA LYS A 326 3.64 -11.97 13.20
C LYS A 326 5.11 -11.58 13.19
N ASN A 327 5.93 -12.01 12.24
CA ASN A 327 7.36 -11.70 12.20
C ASN A 327 7.78 -11.26 10.80
N MET A 328 8.32 -10.04 10.69
CA MET A 328 8.73 -9.48 9.40
C MET A 328 10.25 -9.46 9.22
N ASN A 329 10.70 -10.10 8.16
CA ASN A 329 12.08 -9.98 7.71
C ASN A 329 12.20 -8.77 6.79
N ILE A 330 12.92 -7.75 7.26
CA ILE A 330 13.08 -6.47 6.59
C ILE A 330 14.49 -6.39 6.01
N LEU A 331 14.63 -6.10 4.72
CA LEU A 331 15.92 -5.84 4.08
C LEU A 331 16.14 -4.34 3.92
N LEU A 332 17.21 -3.83 4.53
CA LEU A 332 17.70 -2.49 4.32
C LEU A 332 18.85 -2.49 3.30
N ILE A 333 18.72 -1.68 2.25
CA ILE A 333 19.73 -1.52 1.21
C ILE A 333 20.49 -0.22 1.44
N GLY A 334 21.81 -0.30 1.64
CA GLY A 334 22.72 0.84 1.81
C GLY A 334 23.44 0.88 3.17
N SER A 335 24.38 1.83 3.33
CA SER A 335 25.31 1.86 4.48
C SER A 335 25.60 3.26 5.05
N GLY A 336 24.86 4.29 4.66
CA GLY A 336 25.04 5.66 5.16
C GLY A 336 24.34 5.94 6.50
N SER A 337 24.45 7.19 6.98
CA SER A 337 23.82 7.61 8.23
C SER A 337 22.30 7.63 8.10
N ARG A 338 21.78 7.96 6.92
CA ARG A 338 20.36 7.81 6.59
C ARG A 338 19.89 6.37 6.77
N GLU A 339 20.62 5.40 6.22
CA GLU A 339 20.27 3.99 6.40
C GLU A 339 20.38 3.56 7.87
N HIS A 340 21.35 4.07 8.61
CA HIS A 340 21.40 3.84 10.06
C HIS A 340 20.21 4.48 10.81
N ALA A 341 19.74 5.65 10.40
CA ALA A 341 18.51 6.24 10.95
C ALA A 341 17.28 5.38 10.65
N ILE A 342 17.19 4.82 9.43
CA ILE A 342 16.14 3.86 9.04
C ILE A 342 16.24 2.59 9.89
N ALA A 343 17.43 2.01 10.07
CA ALA A 343 17.65 0.82 10.88
C ALA A 343 17.20 1.04 12.33
N LYS A 344 17.54 2.19 12.93
CA LYS A 344 17.07 2.58 14.26
C LYS A 344 15.54 2.72 14.30
N ALA A 345 14.92 3.32 13.27
CA ALA A 345 13.47 3.46 13.19
C ALA A 345 12.76 2.10 13.11
N VAL A 346 13.30 1.16 12.32
CA VAL A 346 12.81 -0.23 12.26
C VAL A 346 12.90 -0.92 13.63
N LYS A 347 14.01 -0.75 14.35
CA LYS A 347 14.21 -1.38 15.67
C LYS A 347 13.41 -0.75 16.81
N ARG A 348 12.84 0.44 16.62
CA ARG A 348 11.86 1.00 17.57
C ARG A 348 10.43 0.52 17.34
N SER A 349 10.18 -0.19 16.25
CA SER A 349 8.85 -0.70 15.93
C SER A 349 8.36 -1.69 16.98
N SER A 350 7.05 -1.65 17.24
CA SER A 350 6.32 -2.62 18.04
C SER A 350 5.98 -3.89 17.26
N VAL A 351 6.04 -3.84 15.93
CA VAL A 351 5.90 -5.00 15.05
C VAL A 351 7.16 -5.86 15.17
N GLU A 352 7.01 -7.13 15.55
CA GLU A 352 8.13 -8.06 15.65
C GLU A 352 8.81 -8.20 14.27
N ASN A 353 10.12 -7.96 14.24
CA ASN A 353 10.89 -7.89 13.01
C ASN A 353 12.36 -8.31 13.17
N GLU A 354 12.87 -8.94 12.12
CA GLU A 354 14.29 -9.18 11.91
C GLU A 354 14.82 -8.24 10.82
N LEU A 355 15.90 -7.52 11.13
CA LEU A 355 16.51 -6.60 10.18
C LEU A 355 17.70 -7.26 9.51
N PHE A 356 17.68 -7.30 8.20
CA PHE A 356 18.80 -7.69 7.35
C PHE A 356 19.31 -6.45 6.64
N CYS A 357 20.61 -6.42 6.35
CA CYS A 357 21.21 -5.35 5.56
C CYS A 357 22.03 -5.94 4.41
N ILE A 358 21.99 -5.26 3.27
CA ILE A 358 22.90 -5.48 2.15
C ILE A 358 23.52 -4.13 1.74
N SER A 359 24.84 -4.09 1.64
CA SER A 359 25.56 -2.87 1.32
C SER A 359 26.96 -3.11 0.74
N ASN A 360 27.54 -2.06 0.15
CA ASN A 360 28.89 -2.11 -0.41
C ASN A 360 29.99 -2.10 0.67
N THR A 361 29.69 -1.56 1.84
CA THR A 361 30.61 -1.41 2.98
C THR A 361 29.90 -1.75 4.28
N THR A 362 30.64 -2.18 5.29
CA THR A 362 30.08 -2.39 6.63
C THR A 362 29.85 -1.06 7.32
N ASN A 363 28.63 -0.83 7.80
CA ASN A 363 28.31 0.24 8.74
C ASN A 363 28.15 -0.40 10.13
N PRO A 364 28.99 -0.06 11.13
CA PRO A 364 28.97 -0.73 12.43
C PRO A 364 27.69 -0.51 13.23
N GLY A 365 27.00 0.62 13.00
CA GLY A 365 25.71 0.88 13.63
C GLY A 365 24.61 -0.03 13.08
N ILE A 366 24.53 -0.12 11.75
CA ILE A 366 23.55 -0.99 11.10
C ILE A 366 23.86 -2.46 11.41
N ALA A 367 25.12 -2.88 11.35
CA ALA A 367 25.55 -4.24 11.65
C ALA A 367 25.12 -4.71 13.05
N LYS A 368 25.18 -3.83 14.06
CA LYS A 368 24.72 -4.14 15.43
C LYS A 368 23.20 -4.28 15.54
N LEU A 369 22.44 -3.67 14.62
CA LEU A 369 20.98 -3.73 14.59
C LEU A 369 20.45 -4.85 13.67
N SER A 370 21.31 -5.44 12.83
CA SER A 370 20.92 -6.46 11.86
C SER A 370 21.25 -7.87 12.34
N VAL A 371 20.36 -8.82 12.08
CA VAL A 371 20.62 -10.26 12.30
C VAL A 371 21.45 -10.87 11.17
N GLY A 372 21.40 -10.26 9.97
CA GLY A 372 22.21 -10.65 8.82
C GLY A 372 22.71 -9.44 8.05
N TYR A 373 24.01 -9.45 7.71
CA TYR A 373 24.67 -8.36 7.00
C TYR A 373 25.46 -8.91 5.81
N LYS A 374 25.06 -8.53 4.59
CA LYS A 374 25.70 -8.99 3.36
C LYS A 374 26.48 -7.86 2.69
N LEU A 375 27.76 -8.10 2.44
CA LEU A 375 28.54 -7.26 1.55
C LEU A 375 28.36 -7.72 0.10
N ALA A 376 27.81 -6.83 -0.73
CA ALA A 376 27.60 -7.02 -2.16
C ALA A 376 27.35 -5.67 -2.84
N ASP A 377 27.51 -5.61 -4.16
CA ASP A 377 27.09 -4.44 -4.94
C ASP A 377 25.58 -4.27 -4.87
N ILE A 378 25.12 -3.17 -4.27
CA ILE A 378 23.69 -2.85 -4.14
C ILE A 378 23.01 -2.51 -5.48
N CYS A 379 23.79 -2.26 -6.54
CA CYS A 379 23.28 -2.08 -7.89
C CYS A 379 23.22 -3.41 -8.68
N ASP A 380 23.75 -4.52 -8.15
CA ASP A 380 23.53 -5.85 -8.70
C ASP A 380 22.17 -6.38 -8.25
N CYS A 381 21.13 -6.07 -9.05
CA CYS A 381 19.76 -6.46 -8.76
C CYS A 381 19.61 -7.97 -8.54
N LYS A 382 20.39 -8.80 -9.25
CA LYS A 382 20.31 -10.25 -9.10
C LYS A 382 20.84 -10.67 -7.73
N ALA A 383 22.01 -10.18 -7.34
CA ALA A 383 22.58 -10.50 -6.04
C ALA A 383 21.67 -10.08 -4.88
N VAL A 384 21.04 -8.89 -4.99
CA VAL A 384 20.11 -8.40 -3.96
C VAL A 384 18.84 -9.26 -3.90
N VAL A 385 18.22 -9.60 -5.03
CA VAL A 385 17.02 -10.45 -5.07
C VAL A 385 17.32 -11.86 -4.54
N ASP A 386 18.45 -12.44 -4.92
CA ASP A 386 18.86 -13.77 -4.45
C ASP A 386 19.06 -13.78 -2.92
N TYR A 387 19.74 -12.74 -2.38
CA TYR A 387 19.89 -12.59 -0.94
C TYR A 387 18.53 -12.43 -0.26
N ALA A 388 17.65 -11.57 -0.79
CA ALA A 388 16.32 -11.33 -0.24
C ALA A 388 15.48 -12.62 -0.17
N LYS A 389 15.52 -13.44 -1.23
CA LYS A 389 14.86 -14.76 -1.23
C LYS A 389 15.46 -15.70 -0.19
N SER A 390 16.80 -15.75 -0.09
CA SER A 390 17.48 -16.65 0.85
C SER A 390 17.15 -16.36 2.32
N GLN A 391 16.81 -15.10 2.63
CA GLN A 391 16.47 -14.65 3.99
C GLN A 391 14.95 -14.51 4.19
N ASN A 392 14.12 -14.96 3.25
CA ASN A 392 12.66 -14.84 3.29
C ASN A 392 12.17 -13.40 3.54
N ILE A 393 12.81 -12.41 2.93
CA ILE A 393 12.48 -10.99 3.12
C ILE A 393 11.03 -10.71 2.67
N ASN A 394 10.27 -10.05 3.55
CA ASN A 394 8.89 -9.63 3.28
C ASN A 394 8.82 -8.18 2.78
N LEU A 395 9.72 -7.33 3.28
CA LEU A 395 9.74 -5.89 3.03
C LEU A 395 11.18 -5.44 2.79
N ALA A 396 11.42 -4.73 1.69
CA ALA A 396 12.69 -4.10 1.39
C ALA A 396 12.57 -2.57 1.47
N ILE A 397 13.58 -1.91 2.05
CA ILE A 397 13.66 -0.45 2.15
C ILE A 397 14.94 -0.01 1.44
N ILE A 398 14.78 0.72 0.35
CA ILE A 398 15.90 1.22 -0.45
C ILE A 398 16.29 2.60 0.07
N GLY A 399 17.47 2.71 0.69
CA GLY A 399 17.99 3.97 1.19
C GLY A 399 18.56 4.89 0.11
N PRO A 400 19.56 4.44 -0.68
CA PRO A 400 20.20 5.25 -1.70
C PRO A 400 19.47 5.24 -3.04
N GLU A 401 19.79 6.24 -3.84
CA GLU A 401 19.20 6.51 -5.16
C GLU A 401 19.72 5.60 -6.26
N ALA A 402 20.98 5.16 -6.20
CA ALA A 402 21.61 4.38 -7.26
C ALA A 402 20.91 3.03 -7.55
N PRO A 403 20.47 2.25 -6.54
CA PRO A 403 19.66 1.05 -6.78
C PRO A 403 18.30 1.34 -7.44
N LEU A 404 17.71 2.52 -7.19
CA LEU A 404 16.44 2.91 -7.83
C LEU A 404 16.66 3.16 -9.33
N GLU A 405 17.77 3.80 -9.71
CA GLU A 405 18.12 4.09 -11.11
C GLU A 405 18.27 2.81 -11.96
N VAL A 406 18.85 1.75 -11.39
CA VAL A 406 19.01 0.46 -12.08
C VAL A 406 17.77 -0.43 -12.03
N GLY A 407 16.70 0.00 -11.33
CA GLY A 407 15.42 -0.71 -11.25
C GLY A 407 15.40 -1.86 -10.24
N LEU A 408 16.14 -1.75 -9.14
CA LEU A 408 16.11 -2.73 -8.06
C LEU A 408 14.70 -2.89 -7.47
N ALA A 409 13.97 -1.77 -7.30
CA ALA A 409 12.61 -1.79 -6.78
C ALA A 409 11.68 -2.64 -7.66
N ASP A 410 11.76 -2.47 -8.99
CA ASP A 410 11.01 -3.25 -9.97
C ASP A 410 11.30 -4.74 -9.83
N GLN A 411 12.58 -5.12 -9.73
CA GLN A 411 13.00 -6.52 -9.63
C GLN A 411 12.54 -7.17 -8.32
N LEU A 412 12.63 -6.47 -7.19
CA LEU A 412 12.13 -6.98 -5.91
C LEU A 412 10.60 -7.18 -5.94
N LYS A 413 9.85 -6.19 -6.45
CA LYS A 413 8.39 -6.27 -6.59
C LYS A 413 7.95 -7.42 -7.51
N ALA A 414 8.62 -7.60 -8.64
CA ALA A 414 8.36 -8.70 -9.57
C ALA A 414 8.58 -10.09 -8.93
N ASN A 415 9.33 -10.17 -7.84
CA ASN A 415 9.57 -11.38 -7.06
C ASN A 415 8.71 -11.47 -5.78
N GLY A 416 7.65 -10.66 -5.68
CA GLY A 416 6.68 -10.71 -4.58
C GLY A 416 7.17 -10.10 -3.26
N ILE A 417 8.26 -9.33 -3.29
CA ILE A 417 8.78 -8.61 -2.11
C ILE A 417 8.19 -7.20 -2.11
N ASN A 418 7.61 -6.79 -0.98
CA ASN A 418 7.12 -5.42 -0.82
C ASN A 418 8.31 -4.45 -0.76
N VAL A 419 8.22 -3.28 -1.40
CA VAL A 419 9.35 -2.34 -1.49
C VAL A 419 8.92 -0.92 -1.15
N VAL A 420 9.57 -0.35 -0.13
CA VAL A 420 9.60 1.10 0.10
C VAL A 420 10.69 1.69 -0.77
N GLY A 421 10.27 2.20 -1.93
CA GLY A 421 11.13 2.73 -2.97
C GLY A 421 10.38 2.77 -4.31
N PRO A 422 10.46 3.89 -5.04
CA PRO A 422 9.78 4.01 -6.32
C PRO A 422 10.38 3.08 -7.37
N THR A 423 9.59 2.76 -8.41
CA THR A 423 10.10 2.05 -9.59
C THR A 423 11.12 2.90 -10.35
N LYS A 424 11.89 2.29 -11.24
CA LYS A 424 12.86 2.99 -12.10
C LYS A 424 12.25 4.19 -12.84
N GLU A 425 11.05 4.02 -13.37
CA GLU A 425 10.34 5.08 -14.10
C GLU A 425 9.99 6.26 -13.18
N HIS A 426 9.46 5.98 -11.99
CA HIS A 426 9.16 6.99 -10.98
C HIS A 426 10.43 7.64 -10.40
N ALA A 427 11.53 6.89 -10.31
CA ALA A 427 12.83 7.39 -9.83
C ALA A 427 13.46 8.41 -10.77
N GLN A 428 12.98 8.55 -12.01
CA GLN A 428 13.36 9.64 -12.93
C GLN A 428 13.16 11.03 -12.31
N LEU A 429 12.27 11.15 -11.33
CA LEU A 429 12.09 12.38 -10.55
C LEU A 429 13.40 12.87 -9.88
N GLU A 430 14.29 11.95 -9.49
CA GLU A 430 15.64 12.28 -8.99
C GLU A 430 16.72 12.06 -10.06
N THR A 431 16.63 10.96 -10.81
CA THR A 431 17.70 10.55 -11.73
C THR A 431 17.73 11.36 -13.02
N SER A 432 16.67 12.10 -13.36
CA SER A 432 16.68 13.12 -14.42
C SER A 432 16.07 14.44 -13.96
N LYS A 433 16.91 15.46 -13.83
CA LYS A 433 16.53 16.85 -13.58
C LYS A 433 15.70 17.40 -14.73
N GLY A 434 16.05 17.05 -15.97
CA GLY A 434 15.28 17.43 -17.16
C GLY A 434 13.84 16.92 -17.08
N PHE A 435 13.67 15.63 -16.78
CA PHE A 435 12.36 14.99 -16.63
C PHE A 435 11.50 15.71 -15.57
N THR A 436 12.06 16.00 -14.39
CA THR A 436 11.32 16.70 -13.33
C THR A 436 10.81 18.08 -13.79
N ARG A 437 11.64 18.82 -14.52
CA ARG A 437 11.23 20.12 -15.07
C ARG A 437 10.14 19.98 -16.10
N GLU A 438 10.29 19.05 -17.04
CA GLU A 438 9.30 18.77 -18.09
C GLU A 438 7.95 18.32 -17.50
N LEU A 439 7.97 17.43 -16.50
CA LEU A 439 6.75 16.95 -15.83
C LEU A 439 5.98 18.09 -15.17
N ILE A 440 6.67 18.96 -14.42
CA ILE A 440 6.05 20.11 -13.73
C ILE A 440 5.45 21.10 -14.74
N GLU A 441 6.08 21.26 -15.91
CA GLU A 441 5.61 22.13 -16.99
C GLU A 441 4.40 21.52 -17.73
N GLU A 442 4.50 20.25 -18.12
CA GLU A 442 3.47 19.49 -18.84
C GLU A 442 2.14 19.48 -18.06
N TYR A 443 2.20 19.27 -16.75
CA TYR A 443 1.05 19.24 -15.86
C TYR A 443 0.69 20.61 -15.26
N LYS A 444 1.35 21.69 -15.69
CA LYS A 444 1.05 23.08 -15.30
C LYS A 444 1.01 23.30 -13.78
N ILE A 445 1.92 22.66 -13.05
CA ILE A 445 1.97 22.72 -11.57
C ILE A 445 2.45 24.11 -11.09
N GLY A 446 3.19 24.85 -11.94
CA GLY A 446 3.58 26.24 -11.71
C GLY A 446 4.71 26.43 -10.70
N ALA A 447 5.51 25.40 -10.44
CA ALA A 447 6.55 25.39 -9.40
C ALA A 447 7.99 25.46 -9.94
N ASN A 448 8.17 25.45 -11.25
CA ASN A 448 9.49 25.55 -11.88
C ASN A 448 10.07 26.97 -11.79
N PRO A 449 11.40 27.10 -11.64
CA PRO A 449 12.12 28.26 -12.16
C PRO A 449 12.04 28.26 -13.69
N PHE A 450 12.19 29.43 -14.33
CA PHE A 450 12.45 29.46 -15.77
C PHE A 450 13.65 28.57 -16.10
N PHE A 451 13.46 27.65 -17.05
CA PHE A 451 14.50 26.70 -17.43
C PHE A 451 14.52 26.46 -18.94
N LYS A 452 15.64 25.92 -19.43
CA LYS A 452 15.74 25.32 -20.75
C LYS A 452 16.70 24.12 -20.69
N LYS A 453 16.30 23.02 -21.32
CA LYS A 453 17.10 21.79 -21.45
C LYS A 453 17.99 21.87 -22.69
N PHE A 454 19.17 21.29 -22.59
CA PHE A 454 20.18 21.26 -23.65
C PHE A 454 20.81 19.88 -23.77
N ASN A 455 21.08 19.49 -25.01
CA ASN A 455 21.90 18.34 -25.39
C ASN A 455 22.98 18.71 -26.44
N SER A 456 22.99 19.97 -26.88
CA SER A 456 24.00 20.57 -27.76
C SER A 456 24.31 21.99 -27.30
N MET A 457 25.29 22.63 -27.94
CA MET A 457 25.60 24.04 -27.68
C MET A 457 24.61 25.03 -28.32
N ASP A 458 23.68 24.54 -29.14
CA ASP A 458 22.74 25.39 -29.85
C ASP A 458 21.82 26.13 -28.88
N GLY A 459 21.82 27.46 -28.96
CA GLY A 459 21.03 28.32 -28.09
C GLY A 459 21.53 28.44 -26.65
N VAL A 460 22.66 27.82 -26.27
CA VAL A 460 23.24 27.93 -24.92
C VAL A 460 23.65 29.37 -24.64
N GLU A 461 24.45 29.99 -25.52
CA GLU A 461 24.94 31.36 -25.30
C GLU A 461 23.80 32.37 -25.21
N GLU A 462 22.79 32.23 -26.08
CA GLU A 462 21.61 33.10 -26.10
C GLU A 462 20.86 32.99 -24.76
N THR A 463 20.68 31.78 -24.26
CA THR A 463 19.98 31.52 -23.00
C THR A 463 20.76 32.09 -21.81
N LEU A 464 22.08 31.87 -21.76
CA LEU A 464 22.94 32.44 -20.70
C LEU A 464 22.91 33.98 -20.71
N LYS A 465 22.88 34.61 -21.90
CA LYS A 465 22.74 36.07 -22.05
C LYS A 465 21.36 36.53 -21.58
N LYS A 466 20.29 35.82 -21.94
CA LYS A 466 18.91 36.11 -21.54
C LYS A 466 18.74 36.13 -20.03
N TYR A 467 19.37 35.20 -19.31
CA TYR A 467 19.34 35.16 -17.85
C TYR A 467 20.30 36.16 -17.16
N GLN A 468 20.99 37.03 -17.91
CA GLN A 468 21.74 38.19 -17.40
C GLN A 468 22.56 37.92 -16.12
N LYS A 469 23.43 36.90 -16.14
CA LYS A 469 24.28 36.55 -14.98
C LYS A 469 23.48 36.13 -13.73
N GLN A 470 22.27 35.62 -13.90
CA GLN A 470 21.40 35.09 -12.85
C GLN A 470 20.92 33.69 -13.26
N PHE A 471 21.87 32.76 -13.39
CA PHE A 471 21.56 31.40 -13.82
C PHE A 471 22.30 30.33 -13.03
N VAL A 472 21.78 29.11 -13.13
CA VAL A 472 22.35 27.87 -12.61
C VAL A 472 22.48 26.87 -13.76
N ILE A 473 23.62 26.20 -13.86
CA ILE A 473 23.83 25.09 -14.79
C ILE A 473 23.79 23.79 -13.99
N LYS A 474 22.90 22.88 -14.37
CA LYS A 474 22.71 21.59 -13.71
C LYS A 474 22.91 20.46 -14.71
N ALA A 475 23.95 19.65 -14.52
CA ALA A 475 24.13 18.43 -15.29
C ALA A 475 23.00 17.45 -14.98
N ASP A 476 22.45 16.81 -16.02
CA ASP A 476 21.44 15.77 -15.83
C ASP A 476 22.08 14.49 -15.29
N GLY A 477 21.29 13.66 -14.60
CA GLY A 477 21.80 12.45 -13.93
C GLY A 477 22.31 12.65 -12.50
N LEU A 478 22.72 11.53 -11.88
CA LEU A 478 23.28 11.49 -10.54
C LEU A 478 24.72 12.01 -10.52
N CYS A 479 24.92 13.19 -9.92
CA CYS A 479 26.24 13.84 -9.82
C CYS A 479 26.70 14.08 -8.37
N GLY A 480 26.03 13.48 -7.38
CA GLY A 480 26.38 13.59 -5.95
C GLY A 480 26.50 15.03 -5.44
N GLY A 481 25.61 15.92 -5.88
CA GLY A 481 25.61 17.35 -5.52
C GLY A 481 26.69 18.21 -6.20
N LYS A 482 27.65 17.61 -6.92
CA LYS A 482 28.75 18.32 -7.61
C LYS A 482 28.41 18.81 -9.01
N GLY A 483 27.29 18.38 -9.57
CA GLY A 483 26.83 18.74 -10.92
C GLY A 483 26.04 20.05 -11.02
N VAL A 484 25.99 20.84 -9.95
CA VAL A 484 25.21 22.10 -9.88
C VAL A 484 26.16 23.28 -9.74
N LEU A 485 26.22 24.14 -10.77
CA LEU A 485 27.06 25.33 -10.80
C LEU A 485 26.22 26.61 -10.85
N VAL A 486 26.30 27.40 -9.78
CA VAL A 486 25.56 28.66 -9.63
C VAL A 486 26.42 29.85 -10.04
N TRP A 487 25.85 30.78 -10.82
CA TRP A 487 26.52 32.05 -11.14
C TRP A 487 26.76 32.92 -9.90
N GLY A 488 27.96 33.50 -9.82
CA GLY A 488 28.45 34.30 -8.69
C GLY A 488 29.15 33.46 -7.62
N ASP A 489 28.82 32.18 -7.54
CA ASP A 489 29.33 31.27 -6.51
C ASP A 489 30.39 30.30 -7.06
N HIS A 490 30.08 29.68 -8.19
CA HIS A 490 30.96 28.70 -8.85
C HIS A 490 31.41 29.19 -10.23
N LEU A 491 30.56 29.98 -10.89
CA LEU A 491 30.81 30.55 -12.20
C LEU A 491 30.96 32.07 -12.06
N HIS A 492 32.13 32.59 -12.40
CA HIS A 492 32.44 34.03 -12.31
C HIS A 492 32.59 34.70 -13.69
N THR A 493 32.63 33.93 -14.77
CA THR A 493 32.78 34.46 -16.15
C THR A 493 31.88 33.74 -17.14
N MET A 494 31.38 34.47 -18.14
CA MET A 494 30.52 33.89 -19.19
C MET A 494 31.28 32.86 -20.01
N LYS A 495 32.56 33.13 -20.31
CA LYS A 495 33.44 32.18 -20.99
C LYS A 495 33.61 30.88 -20.19
N GLY A 496 33.71 30.97 -18.86
CA GLY A 496 33.75 29.80 -17.98
C GLY A 496 32.45 28.99 -18.02
N ALA A 497 31.30 29.65 -17.99
CA ALA A 497 30.00 29.00 -18.11
C ALA A 497 29.83 28.29 -19.47
N ILE A 498 30.14 28.97 -20.57
CA ILE A 498 30.07 28.39 -21.93
C ILE A 498 31.01 27.19 -22.06
N LYS A 499 32.25 27.32 -21.57
CA LYS A 499 33.22 26.22 -21.56
C LYS A 499 32.70 25.02 -20.77
N HIS A 500 32.03 25.26 -19.64
CA HIS A 500 31.45 24.17 -18.86
C HIS A 500 30.31 23.47 -19.61
N CYS A 501 29.41 24.22 -20.26
CA CYS A 501 28.38 23.62 -21.12
C CYS A 501 29.01 22.78 -22.24
N GLN A 502 30.07 23.28 -22.89
CA GLN A 502 30.79 22.52 -23.92
C GLN A 502 31.33 21.20 -23.36
N LEU A 503 31.93 21.21 -22.17
CA LEU A 503 32.42 19.98 -21.52
C LEU A 503 31.29 18.97 -21.22
N LEU A 504 30.08 19.43 -20.92
CA LEU A 504 28.92 18.55 -20.73
C LEU A 504 28.48 17.93 -22.06
N VAL A 505 28.41 18.74 -23.13
CA VAL A 505 28.08 18.26 -24.49
C VAL A 505 29.12 17.28 -25.01
N ASP A 506 30.41 17.59 -24.86
CA ASP A 506 31.52 16.73 -25.27
C ASP A 506 31.51 15.39 -24.51
N ALA A 507 31.01 15.38 -23.27
CA ALA A 507 30.80 14.19 -22.46
C ALA A 507 29.49 13.44 -22.78
N GLY A 508 28.72 13.89 -23.79
CA GLY A 508 27.43 13.31 -24.17
C GLY A 508 26.34 13.48 -23.12
N LYS A 509 26.44 14.48 -22.24
CA LYS A 509 25.49 14.72 -21.15
C LYS A 509 24.47 15.78 -21.51
N GLU A 510 23.22 15.49 -21.20
CA GLU A 510 22.18 16.50 -21.14
C GLU A 510 22.35 17.38 -19.89
N PHE A 511 21.86 18.61 -19.95
CA PHE A 511 21.88 19.53 -18.84
C PHE A 511 20.76 20.56 -18.94
N VAL A 512 20.48 21.21 -17.81
CA VAL A 512 19.48 22.28 -17.71
C VAL A 512 20.17 23.57 -17.33
N ILE A 513 19.81 24.66 -17.99
CA ILE A 513 20.12 26.03 -17.55
C ILE A 513 18.84 26.60 -16.95
N GLU A 514 18.90 27.01 -15.69
CA GLU A 514 17.78 27.58 -14.94
C GLU A 514 18.08 29.01 -14.52
N GLU A 515 17.04 29.82 -14.30
CA GLU A 515 17.21 31.08 -13.57
C GLU A 515 17.71 30.81 -12.14
N LYS A 516 18.47 31.77 -11.60
CA LYS A 516 18.89 31.73 -10.20
C LYS A 516 17.73 32.19 -9.32
N LEU A 517 17.21 31.28 -8.51
CA LEU A 517 16.23 31.59 -7.48
C LEU A 517 16.89 32.32 -6.30
N HIS A 518 16.17 33.30 -5.74
CA HIS A 518 16.59 34.07 -4.56
C HIS A 518 15.58 33.85 -3.45
N GLY A 519 16.07 33.47 -2.26
CA GLY A 519 15.22 33.05 -1.15
C GLY A 519 16.00 32.26 -0.11
N GLU A 520 15.26 31.51 0.71
CA GLU A 520 15.83 30.53 1.64
C GLU A 520 15.39 29.10 1.32
N GLU A 521 16.35 28.18 1.34
CA GLU A 521 16.12 26.77 1.04
C GLU A 521 15.52 26.03 2.23
N PHE A 522 14.59 25.13 1.95
CA PHE A 522 14.05 24.17 2.90
C PHE A 522 13.65 22.86 2.21
N SER A 523 13.56 21.79 2.99
CA SER A 523 13.22 20.45 2.54
C SER A 523 11.88 20.04 3.15
N LEU A 524 10.96 19.53 2.33
CA LEU A 524 9.74 18.88 2.77
C LEU A 524 9.73 17.44 2.26
N ILE A 525 9.80 16.50 3.18
CA ILE A 525 9.80 15.06 2.90
C ILE A 525 8.45 14.47 3.30
N SER A 526 7.94 13.51 2.52
CA SER A 526 6.65 12.86 2.79
C SER A 526 6.72 11.37 2.55
N PHE A 527 6.04 10.59 3.38
CA PHE A 527 5.65 9.23 3.02
C PHE A 527 4.48 9.29 2.04
N THR A 528 4.48 8.43 1.03
CA THR A 528 3.33 8.32 0.12
C THR A 528 3.18 6.89 -0.42
N ASP A 529 1.93 6.46 -0.54
CA ASP A 529 1.51 5.24 -1.25
C ASP A 529 1.04 5.53 -2.69
N GLY A 530 1.21 6.77 -3.14
CA GLY A 530 0.85 7.27 -4.47
C GLY A 530 -0.52 7.94 -4.53
N LYS A 531 -1.31 7.85 -3.45
CA LYS A 531 -2.62 8.52 -3.32
C LYS A 531 -2.68 9.40 -2.08
N ASN A 532 -2.11 8.90 -0.99
CA ASN A 532 -2.14 9.51 0.32
C ASN A 532 -0.74 10.01 0.70
N PHE A 533 -0.69 10.98 1.60
CA PHE A 533 0.54 11.62 2.04
C PHE A 533 0.58 11.75 3.56
N ILE A 534 1.74 11.45 4.12
CA ILE A 534 2.09 11.86 5.48
C ILE A 534 3.28 12.79 5.35
N HIS A 535 3.01 14.09 5.40
CA HIS A 535 4.04 15.13 5.37
C HIS A 535 4.78 15.20 6.71
N MET A 536 6.10 15.24 6.64
CA MET A 536 6.96 15.32 7.82
C MET A 536 7.27 16.80 8.18
N PRO A 537 7.82 17.09 9.37
CA PRO A 537 8.33 18.41 9.72
C PRO A 537 9.28 18.97 8.65
N VAL A 538 9.27 20.28 8.41
CA VAL A 538 10.25 20.88 7.48
C VAL A 538 11.65 20.92 8.09
N VAL A 539 12.66 20.75 7.25
CA VAL A 539 14.07 20.71 7.65
C VAL A 539 14.87 21.67 6.76
N GLN A 540 15.84 22.39 7.32
CA GLN A 540 16.82 23.13 6.52
C GLN A 540 18.15 22.37 6.47
N ASP A 541 18.62 22.03 5.27
CA ASP A 541 19.96 21.47 5.02
C ASP A 541 21.00 22.55 4.73
N HIS A 542 22.26 22.24 5.04
CA HIS A 542 23.42 23.10 4.87
C HIS A 542 24.43 22.43 3.93
N LYS A 543 24.22 22.56 2.63
CA LYS A 543 25.04 21.91 1.58
C LYS A 543 26.49 22.40 1.53
N ARG A 544 26.78 23.63 1.97
CA ARG A 544 28.11 24.24 1.88
C ARG A 544 29.08 23.71 2.92
N ALA A 545 30.29 23.37 2.50
CA ALA A 545 31.31 22.73 3.33
C ALA A 545 31.75 23.55 4.56
N TYR A 546 31.78 24.89 4.44
CA TYR A 546 32.35 25.76 5.47
C TYR A 546 31.33 26.77 6.00
N GLU A 547 31.62 27.29 7.21
CA GLU A 547 30.81 28.28 7.91
C GLU A 547 30.56 29.54 7.08
N GLY A 548 29.36 30.10 7.24
CA GLY A 548 28.87 31.22 6.45
C GLY A 548 28.51 30.84 5.01
N ASP A 549 28.19 29.58 4.75
CA ASP A 549 27.81 29.02 3.46
C ASP A 549 28.88 29.16 2.37
N ARG A 550 30.14 28.94 2.77
CA ARG A 550 31.31 29.04 1.90
C ARG A 550 31.83 27.67 1.47
N GLY A 551 32.70 27.70 0.47
CA GLY A 551 33.34 26.50 -0.06
C GLY A 551 32.46 25.70 -1.02
N PRO A 552 32.91 24.52 -1.44
CA PRO A 552 32.19 23.68 -2.39
C PRO A 552 30.87 23.15 -1.81
N ASN A 553 29.95 22.77 -2.70
CA ASN A 553 28.77 21.98 -2.34
C ASN A 553 29.19 20.58 -1.88
N THR A 554 28.45 20.07 -0.91
CA THR A 554 28.58 18.74 -0.32
C THR A 554 27.22 18.02 -0.38
N GLY A 555 27.14 16.81 0.16
CA GLY A 555 25.85 16.15 0.36
C GLY A 555 25.00 16.71 1.49
N GLY A 556 25.52 17.68 2.28
CA GLY A 556 24.89 18.23 3.48
C GLY A 556 25.81 18.11 4.69
N MET A 557 26.14 19.25 5.32
CA MET A 557 27.01 19.33 6.52
C MET A 557 26.22 19.29 7.84
N GLY A 558 24.89 19.31 7.75
CA GLY A 558 23.99 19.24 8.90
C GLY A 558 22.69 19.97 8.64
N THR A 559 21.73 19.75 9.53
CA THR A 559 20.32 20.07 9.34
C THR A 559 19.68 20.52 10.64
N TYR A 560 18.60 21.28 10.57
CA TYR A 560 17.77 21.55 11.74
C TYR A 560 16.27 21.64 11.42
N SER A 561 15.45 21.43 12.44
CA SER A 561 13.98 21.57 12.42
C SER A 561 13.50 22.11 13.76
N ASP A 562 12.40 22.86 13.77
CA ASP A 562 11.87 23.55 14.96
C ASP A 562 10.71 22.78 15.64
N VAL A 563 10.38 23.13 16.88
CA VAL A 563 9.36 22.49 17.73
C VAL A 563 7.95 22.54 17.13
N ASN A 564 7.67 23.57 16.33
CA ASN A 564 6.38 23.78 15.66
C ASN A 564 6.32 23.09 14.28
N HIS A 565 7.34 22.30 13.92
CA HIS A 565 7.48 21.61 12.64
C HIS A 565 7.58 22.54 11.42
N SER A 566 7.84 23.83 11.67
CA SER A 566 8.14 24.88 10.70
C SER A 566 9.63 25.26 10.77
N LEU A 567 10.02 26.31 10.05
CA LEU A 567 11.32 26.97 10.19
C LEU A 567 11.09 28.47 10.44
N PRO A 568 11.92 29.14 11.27
CA PRO A 568 11.66 30.52 11.69
C PRO A 568 11.54 31.58 10.58
N PHE A 569 12.01 31.28 9.36
CA PHE A 569 11.97 32.18 8.21
C PHE A 569 10.87 31.83 7.20
N LEU A 570 10.11 30.75 7.44
CA LEU A 570 9.00 30.32 6.58
C LEU A 570 7.66 30.83 7.08
N SER A 571 6.74 31.05 6.15
CA SER A 571 5.31 31.23 6.44
C SER A 571 4.54 29.91 6.26
N ASP A 572 3.37 29.79 6.86
CA ASP A 572 2.49 28.63 6.65
C ASP A 572 2.09 28.45 5.19
N ILE A 573 2.00 29.57 4.44
CA ILE A 573 1.73 29.56 2.99
C ILE A 573 2.85 28.85 2.23
N ASP A 574 4.12 29.06 2.61
CA ASP A 574 5.27 28.40 1.96
C ASP A 574 5.19 26.88 2.14
N ILE A 575 4.85 26.42 3.36
CA ILE A 575 4.72 25.00 3.69
C ILE A 575 3.52 24.38 2.99
N GLN A 576 2.36 25.05 3.02
CA GLN A 576 1.17 24.56 2.35
C GLN A 576 1.39 24.45 0.84
N ARG A 577 2.05 25.45 0.25
CA ARG A 577 2.41 25.42 -1.17
C ARG A 577 3.36 24.26 -1.49
N ALA A 578 4.36 23.98 -0.66
CA ALA A 578 5.25 22.84 -0.84
C ALA A 578 4.51 21.49 -0.77
N LYS A 579 3.56 21.33 0.16
CA LYS A 579 2.71 20.13 0.27
C LYS A 579 1.92 19.89 -1.01
N GLU A 580 1.20 20.93 -1.47
CA GLU A 580 0.42 20.86 -2.71
C GLU A 580 1.28 20.54 -3.94
N ILE A 581 2.51 21.07 -4.00
CA ILE A 581 3.43 20.78 -5.09
C ILE A 581 3.86 19.30 -5.07
N ASN A 582 4.21 18.75 -3.91
CA ASN A 582 4.54 17.32 -3.76
C ASN A 582 3.37 16.43 -4.21
N GLU A 583 2.16 16.73 -3.72
CA GLU A 583 0.94 15.98 -4.06
C GLU A 583 0.67 16.01 -5.57
N LYS A 584 0.69 17.20 -6.19
CA LYS A 584 0.47 17.36 -7.63
C LYS A 584 1.53 16.64 -8.47
N VAL A 585 2.79 16.64 -8.04
CA VAL A 585 3.87 15.94 -8.76
C VAL A 585 3.67 14.43 -8.71
N ILE A 586 3.30 13.86 -7.56
CA ILE A 586 3.02 12.42 -7.46
C ILE A 586 1.80 12.03 -8.29
N HIS A 587 0.72 12.82 -8.26
CA HIS A 587 -0.44 12.56 -9.11
C HIS A 587 -0.08 12.65 -10.61
N ALA A 588 0.76 13.62 -11.00
CA ALA A 588 1.25 13.73 -12.37
C ALA A 588 2.06 12.49 -12.80
N LEU A 589 2.88 11.92 -11.92
CA LEU A 589 3.58 10.66 -12.20
C LEU A 589 2.61 9.50 -12.39
N ALA A 590 1.59 9.40 -11.53
CA ALA A 590 0.56 8.38 -11.63
C ALA A 590 -0.19 8.45 -12.96
N ASP A 591 -0.58 9.66 -13.38
CA ASP A 591 -1.23 9.91 -14.66
C ASP A 591 -0.30 9.57 -15.85
N LYS A 592 0.98 9.93 -15.76
CA LYS A 592 1.95 9.73 -16.85
C LYS A 592 2.30 8.26 -17.08
N PHE A 593 2.46 7.48 -16.02
CA PHE A 593 2.92 6.09 -16.08
C PHE A 593 1.82 5.05 -15.86
N GLY A 594 0.60 5.45 -15.48
CA GLY A 594 -0.50 4.54 -15.20
C GLY A 594 -0.26 3.62 -13.99
N SER A 595 0.71 3.95 -13.14
CA SER A 595 1.08 3.19 -11.94
C SER A 595 1.45 4.14 -10.80
N LEU A 596 1.34 3.67 -9.55
CA LEU A 596 1.48 4.55 -8.37
C LEU A 596 2.92 4.63 -7.87
N TYR A 597 3.35 5.83 -7.50
CA TYR A 597 4.60 6.05 -6.76
C TYR A 597 4.45 5.52 -5.33
N GLN A 598 5.37 4.67 -4.86
CA GLN A 598 5.35 4.15 -3.49
C GLN A 598 6.70 4.36 -2.83
N GLY A 599 6.76 5.16 -1.76
CA GLY A 599 8.00 5.39 -1.05
C GLY A 599 8.06 6.75 -0.37
N ILE A 600 9.21 7.40 -0.50
CA ILE A 600 9.52 8.68 0.13
C ILE A 600 9.77 9.71 -0.96
N ILE A 601 8.92 10.74 -1.00
CA ILE A 601 9.16 11.92 -1.84
C ILE A 601 9.84 13.00 -1.01
N TYR A 602 11.02 13.41 -1.45
CA TYR A 602 11.73 14.56 -0.94
C TYR A 602 11.55 15.70 -1.93
N GLY A 603 10.92 16.80 -1.51
CA GLY A 603 10.93 18.06 -2.24
C GLY A 603 11.94 19.03 -1.64
N GLY A 604 12.93 19.44 -2.44
CA GLY A 604 13.83 20.54 -2.11
C GLY A 604 13.25 21.84 -2.66
N PHE A 605 12.96 22.79 -1.78
CA PHE A 605 12.22 24.01 -2.11
C PHE A 605 13.01 25.27 -1.77
N MET A 606 12.69 26.34 -2.49
CA MET A 606 13.12 27.71 -2.19
C MET A 606 11.89 28.53 -1.82
N ALA A 607 11.87 29.09 -0.61
CA ALA A 607 10.90 30.13 -0.24
C ALA A 607 11.38 31.47 -0.83
N THR A 608 10.67 31.99 -1.82
CA THR A 608 11.04 33.23 -2.52
C THR A 608 10.25 34.42 -2.00
N ILE A 609 10.41 35.58 -2.67
CA ILE A 609 9.65 36.80 -2.36
C ILE A 609 8.13 36.58 -2.36
N ASN A 610 7.60 35.83 -3.34
CA ASN A 610 6.15 35.73 -3.57
C ASN A 610 5.61 34.29 -3.69
N ASP A 611 6.48 33.27 -3.72
CA ASP A 611 6.07 31.89 -3.98
C ASP A 611 7.09 30.87 -3.45
N THR A 612 6.71 29.60 -3.42
CA THR A 612 7.60 28.47 -3.15
C THR A 612 7.91 27.75 -4.47
N LYS A 613 9.20 27.61 -4.79
CA LYS A 613 9.68 27.01 -6.05
C LYS A 613 10.47 25.73 -5.80
N VAL A 614 10.38 24.77 -6.72
CA VAL A 614 11.12 23.51 -6.66
C VAL A 614 12.57 23.74 -7.09
N ILE A 615 13.52 23.43 -6.21
CA ILE A 615 14.95 23.38 -6.52
C ILE A 615 15.28 22.05 -7.19
N GLU A 616 14.84 20.96 -6.57
CA GLU A 616 15.05 19.58 -7.01
C GLU A 616 14.13 18.62 -6.25
N TYR A 617 13.98 17.41 -6.77
CA TYR A 617 13.35 16.30 -6.06
C TYR A 617 14.39 15.22 -5.78
N ASN A 618 14.20 14.51 -4.66
CA ASN A 618 14.84 13.21 -4.44
C ASN A 618 13.74 12.16 -4.23
N ALA A 619 14.00 10.94 -4.65
CA ALA A 619 13.07 9.82 -4.70
C ALA A 619 13.23 8.86 -3.50
N ARG A 620 13.88 9.35 -2.44
CA ARG A 620 14.27 8.65 -1.22
C ARG A 620 14.46 9.66 -0.09
N PHE A 621 14.75 9.17 1.11
CA PHE A 621 15.09 10.04 2.24
C PHE A 621 16.34 10.90 1.99
N GLY A 622 16.35 12.11 2.56
CA GLY A 622 17.53 12.98 2.59
C GLY A 622 18.61 12.48 3.58
N ASP A 623 19.85 12.89 3.38
CA ASP A 623 20.96 12.66 4.31
C ASP A 623 21.72 14.00 4.42
N PRO A 624 21.58 14.77 5.51
CA PRO A 624 21.23 14.31 6.87
C PRO A 624 19.77 14.38 7.33
N GLU A 625 18.82 14.80 6.51
CA GLU A 625 17.44 15.10 6.93
C GLU A 625 16.73 13.91 7.59
N ALA A 626 17.00 12.68 7.14
CA ALA A 626 16.42 11.47 7.73
C ALA A 626 16.67 11.36 9.24
N MET A 627 17.82 11.81 9.74
CA MET A 627 18.14 11.74 11.16
C MET A 627 17.20 12.62 11.99
N ASN A 628 16.90 13.84 11.53
CA ASN A 628 15.92 14.72 12.18
C ASN A 628 14.54 14.06 12.18
N LEU A 629 14.06 13.67 11.00
CA LEU A 629 12.67 13.25 10.79
C LEU A 629 12.35 11.92 11.46
N LEU A 630 13.22 10.92 11.28
CA LEU A 630 13.01 9.60 11.86
C LEU A 630 13.21 9.61 13.38
N THR A 631 13.97 10.55 13.94
CA THR A 631 14.09 10.67 15.41
C THR A 631 12.87 11.35 16.03
N LEU A 632 12.25 12.27 15.30
CA LEU A 632 10.99 12.91 15.71
C LEU A 632 9.77 12.01 15.52
N LEU A 633 9.82 11.01 14.63
CA LEU A 633 8.69 10.11 14.36
C LEU A 633 8.29 9.32 15.62
N GLU A 634 7.04 9.51 16.07
CA GLU A 634 6.41 8.73 17.13
C GLU A 634 5.58 7.57 16.59
N GLY A 635 5.09 7.68 15.35
CA GLY A 635 4.40 6.59 14.66
C GLY A 635 5.31 5.38 14.39
N ASP A 636 4.71 4.19 14.28
CA ASP A 636 5.46 2.98 14.00
C ASP A 636 5.95 2.96 12.54
N PHE A 637 7.27 3.07 12.36
CA PHE A 637 7.87 3.16 11.03
C PHE A 637 7.61 1.90 10.18
N VAL A 638 7.54 0.71 10.78
CA VAL A 638 7.31 -0.54 10.05
C VAL A 638 5.85 -0.65 9.60
N GLU A 639 4.90 -0.17 10.40
CA GLU A 639 3.49 -0.07 9.98
C GLU A 639 3.33 0.92 8.83
N ILE A 640 3.98 2.09 8.91
CA ILE A 640 4.00 3.08 7.84
C ILE A 640 4.60 2.46 6.56
N ALA A 641 5.73 1.76 6.68
CA ALA A 641 6.39 1.11 5.55
C ALA A 641 5.50 0.03 4.90
N LYS A 642 4.81 -0.80 5.70
CA LYS A 642 3.78 -1.74 5.22
C LYS A 642 2.69 -0.99 4.44
N ALA A 643 2.12 0.05 5.03
CA ALA A 643 1.01 0.79 4.44
C ALA A 643 1.36 1.51 3.13
N ILE A 644 2.59 2.02 3.00
CA ILE A 644 3.14 2.52 1.73
C ILE A 644 3.03 1.45 0.64
N THR A 645 3.47 0.23 0.95
CA THR A 645 3.54 -0.86 -0.04
C THR A 645 2.18 -1.47 -0.36
N THR A 646 1.22 -1.41 0.56
CA THR A 646 -0.12 -1.98 0.38
C THR A 646 -1.18 -0.97 -0.08
N GLY A 647 -0.85 0.33 -0.17
CA GLY A 647 -1.81 1.36 -0.60
C GLY A 647 -2.79 1.80 0.48
N ASN A 648 -2.43 1.67 1.76
CA ASN A 648 -3.31 1.91 2.92
C ASN A 648 -2.74 2.99 3.85
N LEU A 649 -1.97 3.94 3.34
CA LEU A 649 -1.27 4.92 4.19
C LEU A 649 -2.24 5.81 4.98
N GLN A 650 -3.46 6.02 4.47
CA GLN A 650 -4.56 6.71 5.16
C GLN A 650 -4.99 6.06 6.48
N ASP A 651 -4.76 4.76 6.65
CA ASP A 651 -5.20 3.99 7.83
C ASP A 651 -4.16 4.02 8.96
N VAL A 652 -2.96 4.59 8.71
CA VAL A 652 -1.87 4.63 9.69
C VAL A 652 -1.78 6.00 10.34
N LYS A 653 -1.60 6.02 11.66
CA LYS A 653 -1.34 7.25 12.42
C LYS A 653 0.17 7.50 12.50
N ALA A 654 0.62 8.59 11.90
CA ALA A 654 1.98 9.10 12.10
C ALA A 654 1.92 10.47 12.78
N SER A 655 2.50 10.56 13.98
CA SER A 655 2.77 11.84 14.65
C SER A 655 4.28 12.05 14.80
N PHE A 656 4.66 13.30 15.02
CA PHE A 656 6.04 13.71 15.24
C PHE A 656 6.13 14.47 16.58
N LYS A 657 7.17 14.18 17.35
CA LYS A 657 7.47 14.88 18.61
C LYS A 657 7.54 16.38 18.37
N LYS A 658 6.95 17.18 19.25
CA LYS A 658 7.08 18.64 19.24
C LYS A 658 8.39 19.08 19.89
N GLN A 659 9.50 18.66 19.30
CA GLN A 659 10.86 18.99 19.73
C GLN A 659 11.66 19.52 18.54
N ALA A 660 12.56 20.46 18.82
CA ALA A 660 13.52 20.92 17.84
C ALA A 660 14.66 19.91 17.72
N THR A 661 15.28 19.87 16.55
CA THR A 661 16.42 19.00 16.27
C THR A 661 17.53 19.76 15.57
N VAL A 662 18.77 19.48 15.93
CA VAL A 662 19.96 19.99 15.22
C VAL A 662 20.92 18.83 15.01
N CYS A 663 21.24 18.58 13.74
CA CYS A 663 22.15 17.55 13.29
C CYS A 663 23.42 18.22 12.77
N LYS A 664 24.59 17.83 13.29
CA LYS A 664 25.90 18.30 12.80
C LYS A 664 26.70 17.10 12.30
N TYR A 665 27.21 17.18 11.06
CA TYR A 665 28.06 16.14 10.51
C TYR A 665 29.53 16.38 10.87
N LEU A 666 30.13 15.36 11.47
CA LEU A 666 31.58 15.19 11.52
C LEU A 666 32.05 14.56 10.21
N VAL A 667 32.89 15.31 9.50
CA VAL A 667 33.52 14.90 8.24
C VAL A 667 35.04 14.85 8.42
N PRO A 668 35.78 14.04 7.65
CA PRO A 668 37.23 14.03 7.71
C PRO A 668 37.82 15.37 7.29
N LEU A 669 38.98 15.71 7.86
CA LEU A 669 39.75 16.88 7.41
C LEU A 669 40.00 16.79 5.89
N GLY A 670 39.80 17.91 5.19
CA GLY A 670 39.95 18.01 3.73
C GLY A 670 38.72 17.61 2.90
N TYR A 671 37.64 17.13 3.53
CA TYR A 671 36.35 16.93 2.86
C TYR A 671 35.83 18.26 2.24
N PRO A 672 35.26 18.24 1.02
CA PRO A 672 34.87 17.09 0.20
C PRO A 672 35.87 16.63 -0.87
N ASN A 673 37.02 17.29 -1.00
CA ASN A 673 37.93 17.10 -2.15
C ASN A 673 39.19 16.29 -1.81
N HIS A 674 39.79 16.51 -0.64
CA HIS A 674 41.05 15.91 -0.21
C HIS A 674 40.91 15.26 1.18
N SER A 675 39.83 14.50 1.37
CA SER A 675 39.51 13.86 2.64
C SER A 675 40.62 12.92 3.11
N VAL A 676 41.02 13.07 4.37
CA VAL A 676 41.82 12.05 5.08
C VAL A 676 41.00 10.77 5.21
N LYS A 677 41.66 9.61 5.05
CA LYS A 677 41.08 8.27 5.15
C LYS A 677 41.83 7.42 6.16
N ASN A 678 41.21 6.33 6.61
CA ASN A 678 41.79 5.32 7.49
C ASN A 678 42.37 5.92 8.77
N PHE A 679 41.55 6.65 9.52
CA PHE A 679 41.92 7.19 10.82
C PHE A 679 40.93 6.72 11.88
N GLU A 680 41.43 6.55 13.10
CA GLU A 680 40.64 6.14 14.25
C GLU A 680 39.68 7.25 14.68
N ILE A 681 38.45 6.86 15.02
CA ILE A 681 37.44 7.71 15.62
C ILE A 681 37.09 7.14 16.99
N ASP A 682 37.19 7.96 18.03
CA ASP A 682 36.81 7.60 19.38
C ASP A 682 35.54 8.36 19.79
N ILE A 683 34.50 7.61 20.15
CA ILE A 683 33.20 8.12 20.59
C ILE A 683 32.94 7.82 22.08
N SER A 684 33.90 7.25 22.80
CA SER A 684 33.72 6.75 24.18
C SER A 684 33.30 7.82 25.18
N GLN A 685 33.62 9.08 24.92
CA GLN A 685 33.26 10.22 25.77
C GLN A 685 31.97 10.93 25.31
N CYS A 686 31.34 10.47 24.23
CA CYS A 686 30.13 11.08 23.70
C CYS A 686 28.97 10.89 24.71
N PRO A 687 28.23 11.95 25.07
CA PRO A 687 27.16 11.85 26.04
C PRO A 687 25.97 11.07 25.46
N SER A 688 25.16 10.49 26.34
CA SER A 688 24.00 9.67 25.96
C SER A 688 22.77 10.48 25.54
N ASP A 689 22.79 11.80 25.69
CA ASP A 689 21.68 12.71 25.38
C ASP A 689 21.72 13.23 23.93
N VAL A 690 22.64 12.71 23.11
CA VAL A 690 22.68 12.89 21.66
C VAL A 690 22.52 11.56 20.94
N GLU A 691 21.93 11.62 19.74
CA GLU A 691 21.84 10.48 18.84
C GLU A 691 23.01 10.48 17.86
N LEU A 692 23.66 9.32 17.72
CA LEU A 692 24.75 9.11 16.76
C LEU A 692 24.29 8.27 15.58
N PHE A 693 24.67 8.69 14.38
CA PHE A 693 24.44 7.94 13.15
C PHE A 693 25.75 7.86 12.36
N PHE A 694 26.28 6.64 12.25
CA PHE A 694 27.45 6.35 11.41
C PHE A 694 27.10 6.39 9.93
N GLY A 695 27.95 7.02 9.13
CA GLY A 695 27.93 7.03 7.67
C GLY A 695 29.16 6.33 7.12
N ALA A 696 30.16 7.08 6.68
CA ALA A 696 31.42 6.58 6.13
C ALA A 696 32.40 6.15 7.24
N VAL A 697 31.98 5.17 8.04
CA VAL A 697 32.73 4.57 9.15
C VAL A 697 32.69 3.06 9.03
N ASP A 698 33.85 2.43 9.23
CA ASP A 698 34.06 0.98 9.26
C ASP A 698 34.47 0.56 10.68
N GLU A 699 34.42 -0.74 10.99
CA GLU A 699 34.89 -1.28 12.28
C GLU A 699 35.97 -2.33 12.04
N ARG A 700 37.17 -2.09 12.58
CA ARG A 700 38.34 -2.97 12.44
C ARG A 700 38.97 -3.18 13.81
N GLU A 701 39.12 -4.43 14.21
CA GLU A 701 39.73 -4.80 15.51
C GLU A 701 39.07 -4.08 16.72
N GLY A 702 37.74 -3.91 16.67
CA GLY A 702 36.97 -3.22 17.71
C GLY A 702 37.10 -1.69 17.72
N LYS A 703 37.76 -1.10 16.72
CA LYS A 703 37.93 0.35 16.57
C LYS A 703 37.12 0.89 15.40
N LEU A 704 36.56 2.09 15.56
CA LEU A 704 35.87 2.79 14.49
C LEU A 704 36.89 3.50 13.59
N ILE A 705 36.77 3.30 12.28
CA ILE A 705 37.71 3.81 11.28
C ILE A 705 36.95 4.68 10.27
N GLY A 706 37.31 5.97 10.15
CA GLY A 706 36.77 6.87 9.14
C GLY A 706 37.30 6.57 7.73
N THR A 707 36.41 6.46 6.73
CA THR A 707 36.77 5.96 5.37
C THR A 707 36.87 7.04 4.28
N GLY A 708 36.58 8.31 4.60
CA GLY A 708 36.88 9.46 3.73
C GLY A 708 35.70 10.29 3.23
N SER A 709 34.48 10.02 3.70
CA SER A 709 33.30 10.86 3.45
C SER A 709 32.65 11.23 4.78
N ARG A 710 31.42 11.75 4.76
CA ARG A 710 30.66 12.13 5.96
C ARG A 710 30.62 10.97 6.95
N ALA A 711 31.25 11.14 8.11
CA ALA A 711 31.60 10.03 8.99
C ALA A 711 30.52 9.77 10.05
N ILE A 712 30.21 10.77 10.88
CA ILE A 712 29.24 10.63 11.97
C ILE A 712 28.33 11.84 11.98
N ALA A 713 27.02 11.62 11.93
CA ALA A 713 26.05 12.65 12.22
C ALA A 713 25.67 12.60 13.70
N VAL A 714 25.75 13.76 14.36
CA VAL A 714 25.42 13.94 15.78
C VAL A 714 24.16 14.79 15.87
N LEU A 715 23.10 14.24 16.44
CA LEU A 715 21.79 14.89 16.53
C LEU A 715 21.45 15.20 17.99
N GLY A 716 21.24 16.48 18.29
CA GLY A 716 20.67 16.94 19.55
C GLY A 716 19.16 17.17 19.43
N LEU A 717 18.42 16.88 20.50
CA LEU A 717 17.00 17.22 20.67
C LEU A 717 16.80 18.21 21.80
N GLY A 718 15.89 19.16 21.65
CA GLY A 718 15.56 20.12 22.71
C GLY A 718 14.22 20.79 22.51
N ASP A 719 13.83 21.58 23.50
CA ASP A 719 12.58 22.36 23.48
C ASP A 719 12.75 23.67 22.70
N SER A 720 13.92 23.88 22.11
CA SER A 720 14.22 24.94 21.14
C SER A 720 15.41 24.55 20.27
N ILE A 721 15.55 25.19 19.10
CA ILE A 721 16.72 24.94 18.22
C ILE A 721 18.03 25.24 18.96
N ALA A 722 18.07 26.25 19.82
CA ALA A 722 19.26 26.62 20.58
C ALA A 722 19.70 25.51 21.56
N GLU A 723 18.74 24.89 22.26
CA GLU A 723 19.05 23.77 23.17
C GLU A 723 19.52 22.53 22.38
N ALA A 724 18.82 22.21 21.29
CA ALA A 724 19.19 21.11 20.40
C ALA A 724 20.60 21.31 19.81
N GLU A 725 20.94 22.54 19.39
CA GLU A 725 22.28 22.91 18.92
C GLU A 725 23.33 22.73 19.99
N GLN A 726 23.08 23.19 21.21
CA GLN A 726 24.01 23.09 22.32
C GLN A 726 24.34 21.63 22.65
N LYS A 727 23.32 20.76 22.67
CA LYS A 727 23.52 19.31 22.87
C LYS A 727 24.33 18.70 21.73
N ALA A 728 23.96 18.98 20.47
CA ALA A 728 24.69 18.48 19.31
C ALA A 728 26.17 18.91 19.34
N GLU A 729 26.44 20.18 19.63
CA GLU A 729 27.80 20.73 19.72
C GLU A 729 28.59 20.11 20.89
N ASN A 730 27.95 19.89 22.04
CA ASN A 730 28.57 19.20 23.17
C ASN A 730 28.93 17.75 22.81
N GLY A 731 28.05 17.03 22.11
CA GLY A 731 28.31 15.69 21.62
C GLY A 731 29.48 15.65 20.64
N VAL A 732 29.49 16.55 19.65
CA VAL A 732 30.57 16.65 18.68
C VAL A 732 31.93 16.89 19.33
N LYS A 733 32.02 17.77 20.34
CA LYS A 733 33.28 18.06 21.07
C LYS A 733 33.87 16.85 21.81
N LYS A 734 33.06 15.81 22.03
CA LYS A 734 33.46 14.58 22.73
C LYS A 734 33.83 13.43 21.79
N ILE A 735 33.76 13.65 20.48
CA ILE A 735 34.20 12.69 19.48
C ILE A 735 35.59 13.09 18.99
N TYR A 736 36.56 12.19 19.16
CA TYR A 736 37.96 12.43 18.81
C TYR A 736 38.32 11.73 17.49
N GLY A 737 39.14 12.40 16.67
CA GLY A 737 39.60 11.88 15.39
C GLY A 737 40.09 13.00 14.47
N LYS A 738 40.50 12.66 13.24
CA LYS A 738 40.86 13.65 12.19
C LYS A 738 39.60 14.20 11.52
N LEU A 739 38.75 14.83 12.32
CA LEU A 739 37.41 15.28 11.95
C LEU A 739 37.27 16.81 12.04
N PHE A 740 36.30 17.34 11.29
CA PHE A 740 35.84 18.72 11.30
C PHE A 740 34.31 18.74 11.13
N HIS A 741 33.66 19.77 11.65
CA HIS A 741 32.24 20.04 11.43
C HIS A 741 32.00 21.55 11.32
N ARG A 742 30.89 21.95 10.71
CA ARG A 742 30.41 23.34 10.75
C ARG A 742 29.80 23.64 12.11
N ARG A 743 30.29 24.66 12.80
CA ARG A 743 29.79 25.04 14.14
C ARG A 743 28.53 25.90 14.07
N ASP A 744 28.34 26.62 12.96
CA ASP A 744 27.27 27.61 12.78
C ASP A 744 25.87 27.00 12.58
N ILE A 745 25.76 25.70 12.31
CA ILE A 745 24.48 25.00 12.06
C ILE A 745 23.60 25.03 13.31
N GLY A 746 22.36 25.51 13.17
CA GLY A 746 21.38 25.62 14.26
C GLY A 746 21.65 26.78 15.24
N THR A 747 22.69 27.60 15.01
CA THR A 747 22.99 28.72 15.90
C THR A 747 21.98 29.86 15.74
N LYS A 748 21.76 30.62 16.83
CA LYS A 748 20.89 31.80 16.82
C LYS A 748 21.32 32.84 15.78
N GLU A 749 22.62 33.02 15.57
CA GLU A 749 23.16 33.95 14.58
C GLU A 749 22.77 33.54 13.16
N LEU A 750 22.97 32.26 12.80
CA LEU A 750 22.62 31.74 11.49
C LEU A 750 21.11 31.86 11.24
N ILE A 751 20.28 31.46 12.21
CA ILE A 751 18.82 31.53 12.10
C ILE A 751 18.36 32.98 11.90
N ASN A 752 18.87 33.92 12.70
CA ASN A 752 18.55 35.34 12.55
C ASN A 752 18.96 35.90 11.19
N LYS A 753 20.09 35.43 10.62
CA LYS A 753 20.49 35.79 9.27
C LYS A 753 19.44 35.37 8.23
N ARG A 754 18.88 34.16 8.34
CA ARG A 754 17.81 33.66 7.46
C ARG A 754 16.53 34.48 7.58
N ILE A 755 16.11 34.72 8.82
CA ILE A 755 14.91 35.54 9.11
C ILE A 755 15.07 36.94 8.52
N ASN A 756 16.21 37.60 8.77
CA ASN A 756 16.49 38.93 8.26
C ASN A 756 16.55 38.95 6.73
N HIS A 757 17.15 37.94 6.10
CA HIS A 757 17.19 37.84 4.65
C HIS A 757 15.78 37.75 4.05
N MET A 758 14.91 36.88 4.58
CA MET A 758 13.52 36.78 4.12
C MET A 758 12.71 38.05 4.41
N ASN A 759 12.91 38.71 5.55
CA ASN A 759 12.26 39.98 5.88
C ASN A 759 12.65 41.11 4.91
N ILE A 760 13.93 41.17 4.52
CA ILE A 760 14.44 42.12 3.53
C ILE A 760 13.86 41.79 2.15
N LEU A 761 13.91 40.52 1.73
CA LEU A 761 13.39 40.06 0.44
C LEU A 761 11.89 40.35 0.28
N ARG A 762 11.09 40.07 1.31
CA ARG A 762 9.64 40.31 1.33
C ARG A 762 9.25 41.74 1.70
N GLY A 763 10.24 42.61 1.93
CA GLY A 763 10.08 44.05 2.10
C GLY A 763 9.26 44.47 3.31
N ASN A 764 9.59 44.02 4.53
CA ASN A 764 8.94 44.39 5.80
C ASN A 764 7.39 44.32 5.84
N LYS A 765 6.73 43.76 4.81
CA LYS A 765 5.25 43.70 4.69
C LYS A 765 4.59 42.68 5.63
N TYR A 766 5.33 42.06 6.54
CA TYR A 766 4.85 41.06 7.50
C TYR A 766 5.09 41.47 8.96
N LYS A 767 4.95 42.77 9.26
CA LYS A 767 4.83 43.27 10.66
C LYS A 767 3.42 43.72 11.04
N GLU A 768 2.41 43.51 10.18
CA GLU A 768 1.02 43.95 10.44
C GLU A 768 0.00 42.80 10.60
N LEU A 769 0.45 41.54 10.77
CA LEU A 769 -0.46 40.41 11.01
C LEU A 769 -0.05 39.51 12.19
N SER A 770 0.67 40.05 13.18
CA SER A 770 0.85 39.40 14.49
C SER A 770 -0.14 39.95 15.51
#